data_AF-A0AAQ3T1L1-F1
#
_entry.id   AF-A0AAQ3T1L1-F1
#
_cell.length_a   1.000
_cell.length_b   1.000
_cell.length_c   1.000
_cell.angle_alpha   90.00
_cell.angle_beta   90.00
_cell.angle_gamma   90.00
#
_symmetry.space_group_name_H-M   'P 1'
#
loop_
_entity.id
_entity.type
_entity.pdbx_description
1 polymer ?
#
loop_
_entity_poly.entity_id
_entity_poly.type
_entity_poly.pdbx_seq_one_letter_code
_entity_poly.pdbx_strand_id
1 'polypeptide(L)'
;MIHQNFSVFYFLITNKVSSLHASQEARLREFVLSRRSSGNRVTEHEPAFTVSNSLRAEYSGTDQSALKAADKITALPGQPGDDVGFDQYSGYVTVDEKNGRALFYYFVEATHDAAAKPLLLWLNGGPGCSSVGYGAMIELGPFRINSDNKTLSRNENAWNSEANVLFLESPAGVGFSYSNTTSDYNMSGDRRTADDAFVFMINWIQRFPEYKGRAFYISGESYAGHYVPQLATDILSHNINSKNNIINLQAILVGNAYLDYNKNTKGQIDYLWSHGVISDEVWTNITRNCKFSPLDGKACSDAMASYDSGYISGYNIYAPVCINEPNGTYYPSSYVSGIDPCSNYYIQAYFNEPMVQKAFHARMTKWSGCTDLHWKDAPVSMMPTIKWLLDHGLPVWLYRFANYKRCDRQHIFSGDFDATCPLTATRYSITDLELSVMEPWRPWTANKEVGGYVQQYKGGLVLVLVRGAGHQVPYFQPERALVLVSSFLKGTLPSYIMERRSHTHAHSPYRYEHLRKTGLADLEIDEVTTGASLSTETSKKMRTDAYLTHLIFLLLVSVAVLHANASQQAQIEKLISFRRAARTGSSSKASSVPESGVRVRSSLLAGYSGADQSALKAADKIAALPGQPDGVEFDQYGGYVTVDEKNGRALFYYLAEAPQDASSKPLLLWLNGGPGCSSLGYGAMLELGPFRVNNDNRTLRINKYAWNNEANVLFLESPAGVGYSYSNTTSDYDESGDAKTAEDAYIFLSL
;
A
#
# COMPACT_ATOMS: atom_id res chain seq x y z
N MET A 1 -66.98 2.14 40.51
CA MET A 1 -66.95 0.72 40.87
C MET A 1 -65.70 0.14 40.23
N ILE A 2 -64.63 -0.06 41.01
CA ILE A 2 -64.29 -1.35 41.68
C ILE A 2 -63.69 -2.29 40.63
N HIS A 3 -62.48 -2.86 40.71
CA HIS A 3 -61.39 -3.06 41.69
C HIS A 3 -60.26 -3.75 40.84
N GLN A 4 -58.94 -3.62 40.96
CA GLN A 4 -57.96 -3.72 42.05
C GLN A 4 -56.61 -3.18 41.47
N ASN A 5 -55.97 -2.17 42.06
CA ASN A 5 -55.04 -2.19 43.22
C ASN A 5 -53.70 -2.89 42.95
N PHE A 6 -52.63 -2.11 42.75
CA PHE A 6 -51.67 -1.65 43.79
C PHE A 6 -50.63 -2.73 44.15
N SER A 7 -49.45 -2.65 43.53
CA SER A 7 -48.17 -2.74 44.26
C SER A 7 -46.99 -2.37 43.35
N VAL A 8 -45.91 -1.87 43.95
CA VAL A 8 -44.63 -1.48 43.34
C VAL A 8 -44.54 -0.05 42.78
N PHE A 9 -45.00 0.92 43.56
CA PHE A 9 -44.57 2.33 43.48
C PHE A 9 -43.75 2.67 44.73
N TYR A 10 -42.66 1.92 44.98
CA TYR A 10 -41.69 2.22 46.04
C TYR A 10 -40.35 1.50 45.79
N PHE A 11 -39.72 1.72 44.62
CA PHE A 11 -38.32 1.28 44.40
C PHE A 11 -37.58 2.11 43.32
N LEU A 12 -37.84 3.42 43.24
CA LEU A 12 -37.11 4.33 42.35
C LEU A 12 -36.68 5.63 43.06
N ILE A 13 -36.30 5.55 44.33
CA ILE A 13 -35.59 6.63 45.04
C ILE A 13 -34.52 6.03 45.94
N THR A 14 -33.48 5.42 45.34
CA THR A 14 -32.15 5.19 45.94
C THR A 14 -31.19 4.66 44.86
N ASN A 15 -30.84 5.48 43.86
CA ASN A 15 -29.60 5.33 43.05
C ASN A 15 -29.40 6.55 42.14
N LYS A 16 -29.40 7.75 42.73
CA LYS A 16 -28.98 9.01 42.08
C LYS A 16 -27.94 9.75 42.92
N VAL A 17 -26.95 9.03 43.42
CA VAL A 17 -25.74 9.62 44.03
C VAL A 17 -24.51 8.86 43.50
N SER A 18 -24.27 8.95 42.20
CA SER A 18 -22.99 8.52 41.59
C SER A 18 -22.65 9.31 40.31
N SER A 19 -23.58 10.09 39.74
CA SER A 19 -23.36 10.81 38.48
C SER A 19 -22.98 12.30 38.62
N LEU A 20 -22.88 12.85 39.84
CA LEU A 20 -22.42 14.24 40.02
C LEU A 20 -20.90 14.39 40.25
N HIS A 21 -20.20 13.34 40.70
CA HIS A 21 -18.75 13.42 40.96
C HIS A 21 -17.89 13.36 39.69
N ALA A 22 -18.36 12.73 38.61
CA ALA A 22 -17.63 12.66 37.35
C ALA A 22 -17.51 14.02 36.63
N SER A 23 -18.38 14.99 36.93
CA SER A 23 -18.35 16.33 36.32
C SER A 23 -17.37 17.29 37.02
N GLN A 24 -17.18 17.14 38.33
CA GLN A 24 -16.23 17.97 39.08
C GLN A 24 -14.79 17.52 38.85
N GLU A 25 -14.53 16.22 38.68
CA GLU A 25 -13.20 15.71 38.37
C GLU A 25 -12.77 16.08 36.93
N ALA A 26 -13.71 16.04 35.97
CA ALA A 26 -13.47 16.52 34.61
C ALA A 26 -13.22 18.04 34.55
N ARG A 27 -13.98 18.84 35.32
CA ARG A 27 -13.77 20.29 35.44
C ARG A 27 -12.50 20.64 36.23
N LEU A 28 -12.13 19.84 37.23
CA LEU A 28 -10.86 19.99 37.94
C LEU A 28 -9.68 19.62 37.04
N ARG A 29 -9.84 18.63 36.15
CA ARG A 29 -8.85 18.30 35.10
C ARG A 29 -8.73 19.44 34.07
N GLU A 30 -9.83 20.01 33.59
CA GLU A 30 -9.80 21.24 32.75
C GLU A 30 -9.14 22.41 33.48
N PHE A 31 -9.42 22.60 34.77
CA PHE A 31 -8.86 23.67 35.58
C PHE A 31 -7.36 23.47 35.91
N VAL A 32 -6.91 22.22 36.09
CA VAL A 32 -5.50 21.86 36.29
C VAL A 32 -4.72 21.95 34.98
N LEU A 33 -5.32 21.57 33.85
CA LEU A 33 -4.77 21.77 32.50
C LEU A 33 -4.67 23.26 32.15
N SER A 34 -5.70 24.06 32.47
CA SER A 34 -5.66 25.51 32.25
C SER A 34 -4.65 26.21 33.16
N ARG A 35 -4.50 25.78 34.43
CA ARG A 35 -3.48 26.34 35.34
C ARG A 35 -2.05 25.93 35.03
N ARG A 36 -1.80 24.72 34.52
CA ARG A 36 -0.46 24.32 34.05
C ARG A 36 -0.09 24.97 32.71
N SER A 37 -1.07 25.31 31.87
CA SER A 37 -0.85 26.17 30.70
C SER A 37 -0.64 27.64 31.08
N SER A 38 -1.19 28.11 32.21
CA SER A 38 -1.02 29.51 32.65
C SER A 38 0.35 29.83 33.27
N GLY A 39 1.19 28.81 33.50
CA GLY A 39 2.58 28.98 33.95
C GLY A 39 3.58 29.25 32.83
N ASN A 40 3.18 29.03 31.57
CA ASN A 40 3.90 29.46 30.38
C ASN A 40 2.88 30.00 29.39
N ARG A 41 2.74 31.32 29.37
CA ARG A 41 1.99 32.07 28.37
C ARG A 41 2.58 31.71 26.98
N VAL A 42 2.10 30.65 26.36
CA VAL A 42 2.24 30.44 24.92
C VAL A 42 1.18 31.34 24.32
N THR A 43 1.58 32.58 24.05
CA THR A 43 0.98 33.36 22.97
C THR A 43 0.85 32.42 21.77
N GLU A 44 -0.31 32.43 21.10
CA GLU A 44 -0.41 32.04 19.69
C GLU A 44 0.57 32.94 18.93
N HIS A 45 1.83 32.56 18.93
CA HIS A 45 2.82 33.13 18.06
C HIS A 45 2.56 32.47 16.71
N GLU A 46 2.28 33.30 15.69
CA GLU A 46 2.73 32.98 14.34
C GLU A 46 4.08 32.27 14.45
N PRO A 47 4.31 31.15 13.75
CA PRO A 47 5.59 30.49 13.84
C PRO A 47 6.65 31.56 13.58
N ALA A 48 7.61 31.69 14.51
CA ALA A 48 8.60 32.76 14.46
C ALA A 48 9.55 32.50 13.28
N PHE A 49 9.09 32.79 12.07
CA PHE A 49 9.84 32.71 10.83
C PHE A 49 10.78 33.90 10.78
N THR A 50 11.84 33.82 11.57
CA THR A 50 12.89 34.83 11.53
C THR A 50 13.70 34.53 10.29
N VAL A 51 13.36 35.17 9.16
CA VAL A 51 14.26 35.22 8.00
C VAL A 51 15.61 35.64 8.55
N SER A 52 16.58 34.74 8.49
CA SER A 52 17.92 35.06 8.91
C SER A 52 18.35 36.29 8.10
N ASN A 53 18.71 37.38 8.79
CA ASN A 53 19.37 38.54 8.20
C ASN A 53 20.75 38.17 7.57
N SER A 54 21.07 36.89 7.43
CA SER A 54 22.29 36.37 6.81
C SER A 54 22.28 36.39 5.28
N LEU A 55 21.30 37.01 4.62
CA LEU A 55 21.42 37.41 3.21
C LEU A 55 22.45 38.55 3.07
N ARG A 56 23.70 38.30 3.45
CA ARG A 56 24.87 39.05 2.99
C ARG A 56 25.53 38.27 1.86
N ALA A 57 24.82 38.15 0.75
CA ALA A 57 25.43 37.71 -0.51
C ALA A 57 25.64 38.94 -1.39
N GLU A 58 26.58 39.82 -1.01
CA GLU A 58 27.35 40.54 -2.03
C GLU A 58 28.42 39.58 -2.55
N TYR A 59 28.01 38.59 -3.33
CA TYR A 59 28.92 37.82 -4.18
C TYR A 59 29.25 38.67 -5.42
N SER A 60 29.86 39.83 -5.19
CA SER A 60 30.34 40.76 -6.21
C SER A 60 31.81 40.43 -6.50
N GLY A 61 32.07 39.38 -7.29
CA GLY A 61 33.45 39.13 -7.74
C GLY A 61 33.73 37.79 -8.43
N THR A 62 32.85 36.79 -8.36
CA THR A 62 33.10 35.47 -8.95
C THR A 62 32.34 35.31 -10.27
N ASP A 63 33.05 34.93 -11.34
CA ASP A 63 32.44 34.62 -12.64
C ASP A 63 31.57 33.36 -12.52
N GLN A 64 30.27 33.57 -12.35
CA GLN A 64 29.27 32.50 -12.23
C GLN A 64 29.25 31.58 -13.46
N SER A 65 29.58 32.11 -14.64
CA SER A 65 29.63 31.32 -15.88
C SER A 65 30.79 30.33 -15.84
N ALA A 66 31.95 30.75 -15.32
CA ALA A 66 33.09 29.87 -15.12
C ALA A 66 32.81 28.80 -14.06
N LEU A 67 32.12 29.14 -12.97
CA LEU A 67 31.70 28.15 -11.95
C LEU A 67 30.72 27.12 -12.52
N LYS A 68 29.70 27.55 -13.27
CA LYS A 68 28.78 26.65 -13.96
C LYS A 68 29.52 25.72 -14.94
N ALA A 69 30.44 26.27 -15.72
CA ALA A 69 31.22 25.49 -16.67
C ALA A 69 32.11 24.45 -15.96
N ALA A 70 32.67 24.79 -14.81
CA ALA A 70 33.47 23.88 -13.98
C ALA A 70 32.64 22.73 -13.38
N ASP A 71 31.35 22.96 -13.11
CA ASP A 71 30.44 21.93 -12.58
C ASP A 71 29.95 20.95 -13.67
N LYS A 72 30.18 21.21 -14.97
CA LYS A 72 29.63 20.39 -16.06
C LYS A 72 30.26 18.99 -16.11
N ILE A 73 29.43 17.96 -15.97
CA ILE A 73 29.83 16.55 -16.10
C ILE A 73 29.82 16.18 -17.59
N THR A 74 30.95 15.68 -18.09
CA THR A 74 31.05 15.20 -19.48
C THR A 74 30.47 13.79 -19.62
N ALA A 75 30.91 12.86 -18.78
CA ALA A 75 30.35 11.52 -18.68
C ALA A 75 30.62 10.94 -17.28
N LEU A 76 29.65 10.19 -16.75
CA LEU A 76 29.85 9.40 -15.54
C LEU A 76 30.55 8.07 -15.86
N PRO A 77 31.40 7.53 -14.97
CA PRO A 77 31.97 6.20 -15.17
C PRO A 77 30.88 5.14 -15.35
N GLY A 78 30.98 4.33 -16.41
CA GLY A 78 29.98 3.30 -16.70
C GLY A 78 28.65 3.82 -17.27
N GLN A 79 28.52 5.13 -17.56
CA GLN A 79 27.38 5.71 -18.26
C GLN A 79 27.16 5.04 -19.64
N PRO A 80 25.91 4.76 -20.04
CA PRO A 80 25.64 4.19 -21.36
C PRO A 80 25.80 5.25 -22.46
N GLY A 81 26.82 5.07 -23.30
CA GLY A 81 27.10 5.93 -24.46
C GLY A 81 27.75 7.27 -24.12
N ASP A 82 28.37 7.90 -25.13
CA ASP A 82 29.08 9.18 -24.99
C ASP A 82 28.13 10.38 -24.97
N ASP A 83 26.94 10.26 -25.56
CA ASP A 83 25.90 11.29 -25.56
C ASP A 83 24.59 10.73 -24.99
N VAL A 84 24.16 11.31 -23.86
CA VAL A 84 22.92 10.94 -23.19
C VAL A 84 21.76 11.88 -23.54
N GLY A 85 21.98 12.90 -24.38
CA GLY A 85 20.96 13.80 -24.89
C GLY A 85 20.46 14.86 -23.90
N PHE A 86 21.20 15.11 -22.81
CA PHE A 86 20.94 16.19 -21.86
C PHE A 86 22.22 16.60 -21.15
N ASP A 87 22.29 17.85 -20.71
CA ASP A 87 23.41 18.33 -19.89
C ASP A 87 23.23 17.94 -18.42
N GLN A 88 24.34 17.66 -17.76
CA GLN A 88 24.40 17.30 -16.34
C GLN A 88 25.54 18.03 -15.64
N TYR A 89 25.32 18.41 -14.39
CA TYR A 89 26.21 19.23 -13.60
C TYR A 89 26.27 18.73 -12.17
N SER A 90 27.42 18.85 -11.53
CA SER A 90 27.55 18.62 -10.09
C SER A 90 28.69 19.44 -9.52
N GLY A 91 28.53 19.80 -8.26
CA GLY A 91 29.51 20.60 -7.55
C GLY A 91 28.98 21.08 -6.21
N TYR A 92 29.60 22.13 -5.69
CA TYR A 92 29.31 22.67 -4.38
C TYR A 92 28.81 24.10 -4.44
N VAL A 93 27.83 24.42 -3.60
CA VAL A 93 27.41 25.80 -3.32
C VAL A 93 27.63 26.07 -1.84
N THR A 94 28.43 27.09 -1.54
CA THR A 94 28.68 27.53 -0.17
C THR A 94 27.42 28.19 0.41
N VAL A 95 27.03 27.76 1.60
CA VAL A 95 25.88 28.29 2.36
C VAL A 95 26.32 29.05 3.61
N ASP A 96 27.55 28.82 4.08
CA ASP A 96 28.18 29.57 5.17
C ASP A 96 29.69 29.70 4.93
N GLU A 97 30.12 30.87 4.49
CA GLU A 97 31.55 31.17 4.23
C GLU A 97 32.39 31.08 5.50
N LYS A 98 31.84 31.52 6.64
CA LYS A 98 32.59 31.59 7.90
C LYS A 98 32.96 30.20 8.39
N ASN A 99 32.03 29.26 8.29
CA ASN A 99 32.26 27.88 8.72
C ASN A 99 32.75 26.97 7.59
N GLY A 100 32.82 27.49 6.35
CA GLY A 100 33.14 26.72 5.16
C GLY A 100 32.12 25.60 4.90
N ARG A 101 30.84 25.87 5.16
CA ARG A 101 29.74 24.92 4.96
C ARG A 101 29.24 25.02 3.53
N ALA A 102 29.27 23.89 2.82
CA ALA A 102 28.86 23.82 1.42
C ALA A 102 28.02 22.56 1.18
N LEU A 103 26.95 22.73 0.41
CA LEU A 103 26.07 21.63 0.02
C LEU A 103 26.41 21.18 -1.41
N PHE A 104 26.46 19.86 -1.59
CA PHE A 104 26.68 19.19 -2.85
C PHE A 104 25.37 19.00 -3.59
N TYR A 105 25.40 19.15 -4.91
CA TYR A 105 24.25 18.91 -5.77
C TYR A 105 24.63 18.09 -7.01
N TYR A 106 23.64 17.37 -7.53
CA TYR A 106 23.64 16.82 -8.89
C TYR A 106 22.42 17.38 -9.62
N PHE A 107 22.64 17.97 -10.79
CA PHE A 107 21.62 18.61 -11.59
C PHE A 107 21.61 17.99 -12.99
N VAL A 108 20.42 17.67 -13.49
CA VAL A 108 20.22 17.14 -14.83
C VAL A 108 19.16 17.97 -15.53
N GLU A 109 19.48 18.43 -16.73
CA GLU A 109 18.51 19.14 -17.55
C GLU A 109 17.45 18.19 -18.09
N ALA A 110 16.32 18.78 -18.50
CA ALA A 110 15.27 18.02 -19.13
C ALA A 110 15.76 17.45 -20.47
N THR A 111 15.42 16.20 -20.76
CA THR A 111 15.80 15.49 -21.99
C THR A 111 15.30 16.17 -23.28
N HIS A 112 14.23 16.95 -23.18
CA HIS A 112 13.65 17.72 -24.28
C HIS A 112 13.18 19.09 -23.77
N ASP A 113 13.37 20.12 -24.59
CA ASP A 113 12.92 21.50 -24.31
C ASP A 113 13.30 22.01 -22.91
N ALA A 114 14.53 21.74 -22.45
CA ALA A 114 15.03 22.14 -21.13
C ALA A 114 14.77 23.63 -20.81
N ALA A 115 14.94 24.49 -21.81
CA ALA A 115 14.68 25.93 -21.72
C ALA A 115 13.21 26.33 -21.54
N ALA A 116 12.24 25.42 -21.67
CA ALA A 116 10.81 25.64 -21.42
C ALA A 116 10.32 24.92 -20.16
N LYS A 117 10.93 23.80 -19.80
CA LYS A 117 10.54 22.95 -18.66
C LYS A 117 10.81 23.62 -17.29
N PRO A 118 10.04 23.27 -16.24
CA PRO A 118 10.23 23.84 -14.90
C PRO A 118 11.51 23.34 -14.23
N LEU A 119 11.89 23.98 -13.11
CA LEU A 119 12.92 23.48 -12.20
C LEU A 119 12.24 22.72 -11.05
N LEU A 120 12.70 21.48 -10.80
CA LEU A 120 12.20 20.61 -9.74
C LEU A 120 13.36 20.25 -8.80
N LEU A 121 13.29 20.71 -7.55
CA LEU A 121 14.20 20.28 -6.48
C LEU A 121 13.72 18.95 -5.90
N TRP A 122 14.63 18.01 -5.67
CA TRP A 122 14.38 16.74 -4.98
C TRP A 122 15.22 16.63 -3.70
N LEU A 123 14.56 16.24 -2.61
CA LEU A 123 15.13 16.00 -1.29
C LEU A 123 14.73 14.60 -0.77
N ASN A 124 15.70 13.71 -0.56
CA ASN A 124 15.45 12.52 0.27
C ASN A 124 15.39 12.92 1.77
N GLY A 125 14.91 12.00 2.60
CA GLY A 125 14.70 12.20 4.03
C GLY A 125 15.83 11.68 4.92
N GLY A 126 15.49 10.71 5.78
CA GLY A 126 16.36 10.16 6.82
C GLY A 126 15.82 10.49 8.23
N PRO A 127 16.18 11.64 8.84
CA PRO A 127 17.02 12.72 8.35
C PRO A 127 18.47 12.27 8.07
N GLY A 128 19.13 12.90 7.09
CA GLY A 128 20.55 12.64 6.80
C GLY A 128 20.83 11.67 5.67
N CYS A 129 19.86 11.37 4.80
CA CYS A 129 20.03 10.48 3.66
C CYS A 129 20.25 11.25 2.34
N SER A 130 21.07 10.68 1.46
CA SER A 130 21.52 11.33 0.23
C SER A 130 20.46 11.37 -0.87
N SER A 131 20.20 12.58 -1.38
CA SER A 131 19.35 12.80 -2.56
C SER A 131 19.99 12.32 -3.87
N VAL A 132 21.31 12.25 -3.92
CA VAL A 132 22.06 11.80 -5.10
C VAL A 132 22.14 10.27 -5.10
N GLY A 133 22.44 9.66 -3.96
CA GLY A 133 22.50 8.20 -3.80
C GLY A 133 21.15 7.53 -4.02
N TYR A 134 20.10 8.01 -3.35
CA TYR A 134 18.78 7.37 -3.42
C TYR A 134 17.92 7.97 -4.53
N GLY A 135 17.62 9.27 -4.45
CA GLY A 135 16.80 9.96 -5.45
C GLY A 135 17.32 9.82 -6.88
N ALA A 136 18.57 10.19 -7.12
CA ALA A 136 19.12 10.19 -8.47
C ALA A 136 19.46 8.78 -8.99
N MET A 137 20.08 7.92 -8.18
CA MET A 137 20.61 6.63 -8.66
C MET A 137 19.73 5.40 -8.40
N ILE A 138 18.72 5.48 -7.51
CA ILE A 138 17.74 4.39 -7.31
C ILE A 138 16.37 4.75 -7.87
N GLU A 139 15.93 5.98 -7.68
CA GLU A 139 14.49 6.27 -7.74
C GLU A 139 14.04 6.94 -9.02
N LEU A 140 14.50 8.16 -9.32
CA LEU A 140 13.87 8.99 -10.34
C LEU A 140 14.85 9.74 -11.25
N GLY A 141 16.15 9.70 -10.94
CA GLY A 141 17.17 10.24 -11.83
C GLY A 141 17.34 9.43 -13.12
N PRO A 142 18.17 9.93 -14.04
CA PRO A 142 18.31 9.40 -15.39
C PRO A 142 19.02 8.05 -15.47
N PHE A 143 19.71 7.64 -14.40
CA PHE A 143 20.51 6.43 -14.38
C PHE A 143 20.17 5.52 -13.18
N ARG A 144 20.52 4.25 -13.33
CA ARG A 144 20.54 3.22 -12.28
C ARG A 144 21.92 2.60 -12.21
N ILE A 145 22.40 2.38 -10.99
CA ILE A 145 23.63 1.62 -10.78
C ILE A 145 23.29 0.13 -10.90
N ASN A 146 24.01 -0.58 -11.76
CA ASN A 146 23.81 -2.01 -11.97
C ASN A 146 24.45 -2.83 -10.85
N SER A 147 24.08 -4.12 -10.76
CA SER A 147 24.55 -5.04 -9.72
C SER A 147 26.06 -5.32 -9.75
N ASP A 148 26.75 -4.93 -10.83
CA ASP A 148 28.20 -5.01 -10.94
C ASP A 148 28.93 -3.85 -10.25
N ASN A 149 28.20 -2.91 -9.65
CA ASN A 149 28.66 -1.68 -9.00
C ASN A 149 29.55 -0.76 -9.85
N LYS A 150 29.59 -0.96 -11.16
CA LYS A 150 30.51 -0.26 -12.08
C LYS A 150 29.80 0.38 -13.26
N THR A 151 28.75 -0.25 -13.76
CA THR A 151 28.01 0.21 -14.94
C THR A 151 26.69 0.85 -14.55
N LEU A 152 26.24 1.77 -15.40
CA LEU A 152 24.96 2.44 -15.27
C LEU A 152 24.01 1.98 -16.38
N SER A 153 22.73 1.87 -16.06
CA SER A 153 21.65 1.71 -17.04
C SER A 153 20.76 2.95 -17.06
N ARG A 154 20.14 3.22 -18.21
CA ARG A 154 19.26 4.38 -18.38
C ARG A 154 17.91 4.10 -17.72
N ASN A 155 17.37 5.07 -16.99
CA ASN A 155 16.01 5.00 -16.44
C ASN A 155 15.01 5.57 -17.46
N GLU A 156 14.21 4.72 -18.06
CA GLU A 156 13.18 5.11 -19.03
C GLU A 156 12.06 5.97 -18.42
N ASN A 157 11.89 5.93 -17.10
CA ASN A 157 10.89 6.68 -16.36
C ASN A 157 11.49 7.84 -15.54
N ALA A 158 12.65 8.34 -15.96
CA ALA A 158 13.34 9.42 -15.27
C ALA A 158 12.50 10.70 -15.28
N TRP A 159 12.47 11.40 -14.13
CA TRP A 159 11.69 12.63 -13.99
C TRP A 159 12.28 13.79 -14.79
N ASN A 160 13.53 13.69 -15.25
CA ASN A 160 14.09 14.66 -16.19
C ASN A 160 13.53 14.53 -17.62
N SER A 161 12.57 13.63 -17.85
CA SER A 161 11.68 13.75 -19.02
C SER A 161 10.64 14.87 -18.88
N GLU A 162 10.34 15.28 -17.64
CA GLU A 162 9.25 16.23 -17.34
C GLU A 162 9.73 17.56 -16.74
N ALA A 163 10.92 17.61 -16.16
CA ALA A 163 11.49 18.82 -15.54
C ALA A 163 13.01 18.86 -15.65
N ASN A 164 13.60 20.01 -15.36
CA ASN A 164 15.02 20.09 -15.00
C ASN A 164 15.13 19.72 -13.53
N VAL A 165 15.87 18.66 -13.19
CA VAL A 165 15.82 18.05 -11.84
C VAL A 165 17.12 18.29 -11.09
N LEU A 166 16.99 18.88 -9.91
CA LEU A 166 18.07 19.23 -9.01
C LEU A 166 18.01 18.35 -7.75
N PHE A 167 18.99 17.49 -7.57
CA PHE A 167 19.15 16.64 -6.40
C PHE A 167 20.12 17.32 -5.43
N LEU A 168 19.65 17.66 -4.23
CA LEU A 168 20.45 18.36 -3.23
C LEU A 168 20.76 17.46 -2.03
N GLU A 169 22.04 17.26 -1.73
CA GLU A 169 22.46 16.57 -0.49
C GLU A 169 22.43 17.56 0.68
N SER A 170 21.45 17.41 1.56
CA SER A 170 21.24 18.31 2.69
C SER A 170 20.81 17.51 3.93
N PRO A 171 21.26 17.89 5.14
CA PRO A 171 22.17 19.00 5.46
C PRO A 171 23.67 18.67 5.24
N ALA A 172 24.56 19.58 5.65
CA ALA A 172 26.01 19.33 5.67
C ALA A 172 26.36 18.06 6.48
N GLY A 173 27.23 17.21 5.91
CA GLY A 173 27.56 15.88 6.42
C GLY A 173 26.86 14.74 5.66
N VAL A 174 25.78 15.04 4.94
CA VAL A 174 25.08 14.06 4.09
C VAL A 174 25.83 13.86 2.78
N GLY A 175 26.18 12.61 2.47
CA GLY A 175 26.85 12.24 1.23
C GLY A 175 28.17 12.99 1.03
N PHE A 176 28.23 13.86 0.04
CA PHE A 176 29.38 14.70 -0.27
C PHE A 176 29.34 16.09 0.36
N SER A 177 28.19 16.54 0.89
CA SER A 177 28.04 17.84 1.57
C SER A 177 28.86 17.90 2.85
N TYR A 178 29.44 19.05 3.17
CA TYR A 178 30.37 19.17 4.29
C TYR A 178 30.33 20.55 4.98
N SER A 179 30.92 20.59 6.18
CA SER A 179 31.40 21.80 6.84
C SER A 179 32.87 21.64 7.23
N ASN A 180 33.65 22.72 7.09
CA ASN A 180 35.03 22.77 7.58
C ASN A 180 35.09 22.96 9.12
N THR A 181 33.94 23.20 9.76
CA THR A 181 33.82 23.43 11.20
C THR A 181 33.12 22.27 11.89
N THR A 182 33.84 21.50 12.70
CA THR A 182 33.33 20.29 13.36
C THR A 182 32.08 20.52 14.22
N SER A 183 31.93 21.70 14.85
CA SER A 183 30.76 22.00 15.68
C SER A 183 29.46 22.13 14.88
N ASP A 184 29.51 22.32 13.56
CA ASP A 184 28.29 22.38 12.72
C ASP A 184 27.54 21.05 12.71
N TYR A 185 28.24 19.92 12.72
CA TYR A 185 27.61 18.59 12.71
C TYR A 185 26.81 18.32 13.99
N ASN A 186 27.15 19.01 15.09
CA ASN A 186 26.42 18.96 16.37
C ASN A 186 25.23 19.92 16.43
N MET A 187 24.98 20.68 15.37
CA MET A 187 23.89 21.66 15.31
C MET A 187 22.93 21.39 14.15
N SER A 188 23.00 20.19 13.57
CA SER A 188 22.06 19.71 12.55
C SER A 188 20.63 19.72 13.09
N GLY A 189 19.67 20.08 12.26
CA GLY A 189 18.32 20.31 12.70
C GLY A 189 17.43 20.90 11.61
N ASP A 190 16.11 20.80 11.77
CA ASP A 190 15.11 21.22 10.80
C ASP A 190 15.30 22.69 10.40
N ARG A 191 15.42 23.61 11.37
CA ARG A 191 15.54 25.03 11.08
C ARG A 191 16.78 25.36 10.25
N ARG A 192 17.96 24.87 10.67
CA ARG A 192 19.22 25.10 9.95
C ARG A 192 19.18 24.49 8.56
N THR A 193 18.61 23.30 8.42
CA THR A 193 18.53 22.60 7.14
C THR A 193 17.69 23.40 6.14
N ALA A 194 16.58 23.99 6.59
CA ALA A 194 15.76 24.88 5.77
C ALA A 194 16.50 26.20 5.40
N ASP A 195 17.15 26.84 6.39
CA ASP A 195 17.94 28.07 6.18
C ASP A 195 19.08 27.84 5.16
N ASP A 196 19.87 26.77 5.33
CA ASP A 196 20.99 26.43 4.44
C ASP A 196 20.48 26.06 3.03
N ALA A 197 19.37 25.31 2.91
CA ALA A 197 18.78 24.98 1.62
C ALA A 197 18.20 26.22 0.90
N PHE A 198 17.66 27.19 1.66
CA PHE A 198 17.22 28.46 1.10
C PHE A 198 18.41 29.28 0.56
N VAL A 199 19.49 29.42 1.34
CA VAL A 199 20.72 30.10 0.88
C VAL A 199 21.32 29.39 -0.33
N PHE A 200 21.34 28.04 -0.31
CA PHE A 200 21.75 27.24 -1.46
C PHE A 200 20.97 27.62 -2.70
N MET A 201 19.63 27.67 -2.65
CA MET A 201 18.80 28.00 -3.81
C MET A 201 19.06 29.41 -4.34
N ILE A 202 19.22 30.39 -3.45
CA ILE A 202 19.55 31.77 -3.84
C ILE A 202 20.89 31.81 -4.57
N ASN A 203 21.93 31.16 -4.03
CA ASN A 203 23.27 31.15 -4.62
C ASN A 203 23.34 30.31 -5.91
N TRP A 204 22.65 29.17 -5.96
CA TRP A 204 22.61 28.29 -7.11
C TRP A 204 21.93 28.96 -8.32
N ILE A 205 20.84 29.70 -8.11
CA ILE A 205 20.17 30.45 -9.20
C ILE A 205 21.07 31.56 -9.76
N GLN A 206 21.99 32.13 -8.98
CA GLN A 206 22.99 33.07 -9.53
C GLN A 206 24.00 32.35 -10.45
N ARG A 207 24.33 31.09 -10.14
CA ARG A 207 25.21 30.25 -10.96
C ARG A 207 24.52 29.76 -12.23
N PHE A 208 23.22 29.48 -12.17
CA PHE A 208 22.38 29.05 -13.29
C PHE A 208 21.28 30.08 -13.59
N PRO A 209 21.64 31.28 -14.10
CA PRO A 209 20.72 32.42 -14.23
C PRO A 209 19.54 32.18 -15.17
N GLU A 210 19.63 31.22 -16.10
CA GLU A 210 18.53 30.83 -17.00
C GLU A 210 17.32 30.19 -16.28
N TYR A 211 17.46 29.81 -15.01
CA TYR A 211 16.37 29.36 -14.15
C TYR A 211 15.78 30.47 -13.29
N LYS A 212 16.31 31.70 -13.35
CA LYS A 212 15.75 32.85 -12.62
C LYS A 212 14.34 33.16 -13.12
N GLY A 213 13.37 33.15 -12.21
CA GLY A 213 11.95 33.35 -12.54
C GLY A 213 11.25 32.12 -13.16
N ARG A 214 11.98 31.04 -13.43
CA ARG A 214 11.41 29.77 -13.89
C ARG A 214 10.43 29.22 -12.85
N ALA A 215 9.32 28.62 -13.30
CA ALA A 215 8.44 27.86 -12.43
C ALA A 215 9.26 26.85 -11.61
N PHE A 216 9.22 26.98 -10.29
CA PHE A 216 10.00 26.19 -9.36
C PHE A 216 9.10 25.33 -8.49
N TYR A 217 9.47 24.07 -8.31
CA TYR A 217 8.75 23.10 -7.49
C TYR A 217 9.73 22.45 -6.53
N ILE A 218 9.26 22.17 -5.31
CA ILE A 218 10.03 21.41 -4.34
C ILE A 218 9.36 20.06 -4.16
N SER A 219 10.15 19.01 -4.26
CA SER A 219 9.71 17.65 -4.03
C SER A 219 10.66 16.90 -3.11
N GLY A 220 10.16 15.83 -2.51
CA GLY A 220 10.97 14.96 -1.70
C GLY A 220 10.19 13.77 -1.14
N GLU A 221 10.86 12.97 -0.33
CA GLU A 221 10.22 11.84 0.34
C GLU A 221 10.55 11.70 1.83
N SER A 222 9.77 10.88 2.53
CA SER A 222 10.08 10.45 3.90
C SER A 222 10.17 11.64 4.87
N TYR A 223 11.27 11.77 5.61
CA TYR A 223 11.55 12.94 6.46
C TYR A 223 11.58 14.28 5.70
N ALA A 224 11.66 14.28 4.36
CA ALA A 224 11.44 15.50 3.59
C ALA A 224 10.00 16.06 3.74
N GLY A 225 9.08 15.33 4.38
CA GLY A 225 7.84 15.89 4.94
C GLY A 225 8.05 17.02 5.95
N HIS A 226 9.25 17.13 6.54
CA HIS A 226 9.70 18.27 7.32
C HIS A 226 10.46 19.29 6.45
N TYR A 227 11.42 18.81 5.64
CA TYR A 227 12.29 19.69 4.85
C TYR A 227 11.54 20.53 3.81
N VAL A 228 10.68 19.87 3.04
CA VAL A 228 9.99 20.49 1.89
C VAL A 228 9.05 21.60 2.36
N PRO A 229 8.14 21.40 3.33
CA PRO A 229 7.28 22.49 3.80
C PRO A 229 8.05 23.63 4.47
N GLN A 230 9.14 23.35 5.18
CA GLN A 230 9.93 24.40 5.84
C GLN A 230 10.69 25.26 4.82
N LEU A 231 11.36 24.63 3.85
CA LEU A 231 12.00 25.37 2.75
C LEU A 231 10.99 26.19 1.94
N ALA A 232 9.82 25.61 1.63
CA ALA A 232 8.75 26.34 0.97
C ALA A 232 8.29 27.56 1.77
N THR A 233 8.25 27.43 3.10
CA THR A 233 7.89 28.53 3.99
C THR A 233 8.93 29.63 4.01
N ASP A 234 10.23 29.30 4.06
CA ASP A 234 11.31 30.29 3.99
C ASP A 234 11.30 31.05 2.67
N ILE A 235 11.07 30.36 1.54
CA ILE A 235 10.95 30.98 0.22
C ILE A 235 9.74 31.92 0.14
N LEU A 236 8.56 31.47 0.57
CA LEU A 236 7.35 32.29 0.54
C LEU A 236 7.47 33.50 1.46
N SER A 237 7.99 33.31 2.67
CA SER A 237 8.22 34.38 3.62
C SER A 237 9.19 35.42 3.07
N HIS A 238 10.26 34.98 2.39
CA HIS A 238 11.18 35.88 1.70
C HIS A 238 10.49 36.64 0.55
N ASN A 239 9.71 35.96 -0.29
CA ASN A 239 8.99 36.59 -1.41
C ASN A 239 7.94 37.62 -0.94
N ILE A 240 7.35 37.44 0.24
CA ILE A 240 6.41 38.39 0.87
C ILE A 240 7.17 39.62 1.36
N ASN A 241 8.29 39.41 2.05
CA ASN A 241 9.03 40.47 2.76
C ASN A 241 10.08 41.19 1.90
N SER A 242 10.46 40.63 0.76
CA SER A 242 11.52 41.15 -0.12
C SER A 242 11.11 41.13 -1.59
N LYS A 243 11.60 42.11 -2.35
CA LYS A 243 11.47 42.16 -3.81
C LYS A 243 12.72 41.67 -4.54
N ASN A 244 13.81 41.40 -3.81
CA ASN A 244 15.07 40.92 -4.38
C ASN A 244 15.14 39.39 -4.31
N ASN A 245 15.73 38.76 -5.33
CA ASN A 245 15.92 37.31 -5.39
C ASN A 245 14.62 36.49 -5.19
N ILE A 246 13.53 36.92 -5.83
CA ILE A 246 12.25 36.20 -5.80
C ILE A 246 12.42 34.83 -6.47
N ILE A 247 11.96 33.77 -5.80
CA ILE A 247 11.90 32.41 -6.36
C ILE A 247 10.44 32.11 -6.71
N ASN A 248 10.16 31.74 -7.95
CA ASN A 248 8.82 31.53 -8.48
C ASN A 248 8.25 30.14 -8.09
N LEU A 249 8.08 29.91 -6.78
CA LEU A 249 7.58 28.66 -6.20
C LEU A 249 6.11 28.42 -6.57
N GLN A 250 5.83 27.29 -7.21
CA GLN A 250 4.50 26.94 -7.72
C GLN A 250 3.73 25.99 -6.80
N ALA A 251 4.37 24.90 -6.34
CA ALA A 251 3.76 23.90 -5.48
C ALA A 251 4.81 22.99 -4.84
N ILE A 252 4.39 22.21 -3.84
CA ILE A 252 5.22 21.15 -3.24
C ILE A 252 4.61 19.75 -3.41
N LEU A 253 5.48 18.73 -3.55
CA LEU A 253 5.10 17.32 -3.68
C LEU A 253 5.92 16.46 -2.71
N VAL A 254 5.27 15.79 -1.76
CA VAL A 254 5.98 14.93 -0.78
C VAL A 254 5.46 13.49 -0.78
N GLY A 255 6.36 12.56 -1.09
CA GLY A 255 6.11 11.12 -1.13
C GLY A 255 6.40 10.49 0.21
N ASN A 256 5.56 9.57 0.67
CA ASN A 256 5.78 8.83 1.93
C ASN A 256 6.19 9.75 3.11
N ALA A 257 5.69 10.99 3.10
CA ALA A 257 5.97 12.07 4.04
C ALA A 257 5.76 11.69 5.51
N TYR A 258 6.83 11.75 6.28
CA TYR A 258 6.74 11.79 7.72
C TYR A 258 6.23 13.17 8.14
N LEU A 259 5.03 13.23 8.73
CA LEU A 259 4.32 14.51 8.96
C LEU A 259 4.00 14.76 10.43
N ASP A 260 3.86 13.70 11.22
CA ASP A 260 3.51 13.80 12.64
C ASP A 260 4.00 12.56 13.37
N TYR A 261 4.82 12.73 14.42
CA TYR A 261 5.44 11.61 15.13
C TYR A 261 4.42 10.63 15.73
N ASN A 262 3.42 11.17 16.41
CA ASN A 262 2.45 10.38 17.16
C ASN A 262 1.51 9.64 16.21
N LYS A 263 1.02 10.35 15.19
CA LYS A 263 0.10 9.78 14.20
C LYS A 263 0.80 8.86 13.24
N ASN A 264 2.09 9.07 12.98
CA ASN A 264 2.91 8.11 12.26
C ASN A 264 2.98 6.81 13.05
N THR A 265 3.40 6.85 14.32
CA THR A 265 3.45 5.65 15.18
C THR A 265 2.10 4.92 15.23
N LYS A 266 1.00 5.64 15.44
CA LYS A 266 -0.36 5.05 15.41
C LYS A 266 -0.67 4.41 14.05
N GLY A 267 -0.39 5.14 12.98
CA GLY A 267 -0.63 4.71 11.61
C GLY A 267 0.15 3.44 11.27
N GLN A 268 1.41 3.33 11.68
CA GLN A 268 2.25 2.14 11.50
C GLN A 268 1.65 0.91 12.17
N ILE A 269 1.23 1.02 13.43
CA ILE A 269 0.67 -0.11 14.19
C ILE A 269 -0.66 -0.58 13.58
N ASP A 270 -1.56 0.34 13.26
CA ASP A 270 -2.84 -0.01 12.61
C ASP A 270 -2.63 -0.64 11.22
N TYR A 271 -1.62 -0.13 10.50
CA TYR A 271 -1.24 -0.64 9.19
C TYR A 271 -0.68 -2.06 9.30
N LEU A 272 0.33 -2.30 10.13
CA LEU A 272 0.95 -3.62 10.30
C LEU A 272 -0.05 -4.68 10.81
N TRP A 273 -0.96 -4.31 11.71
CA TRP A 273 -2.06 -5.18 12.16
C TRP A 273 -3.01 -5.53 11.02
N SER A 274 -3.51 -4.55 10.26
CA SER A 274 -4.41 -4.82 9.13
C SER A 274 -3.77 -5.63 8.00
N HIS A 275 -2.43 -5.76 7.98
CA HIS A 275 -1.67 -6.55 7.01
C HIS A 275 -1.18 -7.89 7.59
N GLY A 276 -1.66 -8.27 8.78
CA GLY A 276 -1.38 -9.57 9.40
C GLY A 276 0.03 -9.71 9.99
N VAL A 277 0.81 -8.62 10.07
CA VAL A 277 2.14 -8.62 10.69
C VAL A 277 2.04 -8.57 12.22
N ILE A 278 0.97 -7.97 12.75
CA ILE A 278 0.69 -7.90 14.19
C ILE A 278 -0.56 -8.73 14.50
N SER A 279 -0.50 -9.60 15.52
CA SER A 279 -1.67 -10.37 15.97
C SER A 279 -2.70 -9.48 16.68
N ASP A 280 -3.95 -9.94 16.74
CA ASP A 280 -5.01 -9.24 17.48
C ASP A 280 -4.66 -9.02 18.96
N GLU A 281 -3.97 -9.97 19.61
CA GLU A 281 -3.58 -9.81 21.02
C GLU A 281 -2.53 -8.72 21.20
N VAL A 282 -1.51 -8.68 20.34
CA VAL A 282 -0.45 -7.66 20.39
C VAL A 282 -1.02 -6.28 20.07
N TRP A 283 -1.81 -6.16 19.00
CA TRP A 283 -2.46 -4.90 18.64
C TRP A 283 -3.41 -4.41 19.75
N THR A 284 -4.21 -5.30 20.34
CA THR A 284 -5.08 -4.97 21.48
C THR A 284 -4.28 -4.52 22.70
N ASN A 285 -3.14 -5.15 22.97
CA ASN A 285 -2.27 -4.77 24.08
C ASN A 285 -1.66 -3.39 23.86
N ILE A 286 -1.15 -3.11 22.65
CA ILE A 286 -0.59 -1.81 22.28
C ILE A 286 -1.66 -0.72 22.38
N THR A 287 -2.81 -0.89 21.72
CA THR A 287 -3.87 0.14 21.69
C THR A 287 -4.53 0.38 23.05
N ARG A 288 -4.49 -0.60 23.96
CA ARG A 288 -4.93 -0.43 25.35
C ARG A 288 -3.99 0.47 26.15
N ASN A 289 -2.68 0.30 25.96
CA ASN A 289 -1.64 0.94 26.79
C ASN A 289 -1.05 2.22 26.17
N CYS A 290 -1.17 2.40 24.86
CA CYS A 290 -0.67 3.55 24.12
C CYS A 290 -1.82 4.48 23.74
N LYS A 291 -1.66 5.77 24.06
CA LYS A 291 -2.54 6.86 23.58
C LYS A 291 -2.01 7.49 22.30
N PHE A 292 -0.81 7.12 21.87
CA PHE A 292 -0.07 7.71 20.76
C PHE A 292 0.04 9.22 20.98
N SER A 293 0.67 9.57 22.11
CA SER A 293 0.83 10.96 22.54
C SER A 293 2.10 11.13 23.37
N PRO A 294 2.58 12.36 23.60
CA PRO A 294 3.74 12.62 24.45
C PRO A 294 3.55 12.18 25.92
N LEU A 295 2.33 11.81 26.33
CA LEU A 295 2.01 11.32 27.67
C LEU A 295 2.22 9.81 27.80
N ASP A 296 2.53 9.10 26.71
CA ASP A 296 2.77 7.67 26.75
C ASP A 296 4.02 7.36 27.59
N GLY A 297 3.82 6.48 28.57
CA GLY A 297 4.85 6.08 29.51
C GLY A 297 5.28 4.62 29.31
N LYS A 298 5.95 4.08 30.33
CA LYS A 298 6.53 2.74 30.32
C LYS A 298 5.56 1.64 29.85
N ALA A 299 4.29 1.69 30.26
CA ALA A 299 3.30 0.69 29.86
C ALA A 299 3.09 0.61 28.34
N CYS A 300 3.13 1.76 27.65
CA CYS A 300 3.08 1.79 26.19
C CYS A 300 4.37 1.23 25.59
N SER A 301 5.54 1.65 26.09
CA SER A 301 6.84 1.15 25.63
C SER A 301 6.95 -0.38 25.77
N ASP A 302 6.52 -0.93 26.91
CA ASP A 302 6.51 -2.37 27.17
C ASP A 302 5.56 -3.10 26.20
N ALA A 303 4.38 -2.52 25.90
CA ALA A 303 3.45 -3.08 24.93
C ALA A 303 4.03 -3.05 23.50
N MET A 304 4.66 -1.95 23.09
CA MET A 304 5.32 -1.83 21.80
C MET A 304 6.50 -2.80 21.67
N ALA A 305 7.22 -3.10 22.75
CA ALA A 305 8.33 -4.06 22.73
C ALA A 305 7.88 -5.52 22.54
N SER A 306 6.58 -5.82 22.71
CA SER A 306 6.04 -7.16 22.43
C SER A 306 5.83 -7.43 20.94
N TYR A 307 5.96 -6.41 20.10
CA TYR A 307 5.91 -6.54 18.65
C TYR A 307 7.24 -7.04 18.09
N ASP A 308 7.17 -8.09 17.28
CA ASP A 308 8.27 -8.55 16.42
C ASP A 308 7.79 -8.57 14.97
N SER A 309 8.44 -7.79 14.11
CA SER A 309 8.13 -7.73 12.68
C SER A 309 8.66 -8.94 11.91
N GLY A 310 9.59 -9.70 12.50
CA GLY A 310 10.46 -10.60 11.77
C GLY A 310 11.35 -9.86 10.78
N TYR A 311 12.00 -10.63 9.90
CA TYR A 311 12.93 -10.11 8.89
C TYR A 311 12.20 -9.68 7.61
N ILE A 312 11.45 -8.58 7.70
CA ILE A 312 10.74 -7.94 6.58
C ILE A 312 11.25 -6.51 6.38
N SER A 313 11.08 -5.95 5.19
CA SER A 313 11.41 -4.55 4.92
C SER A 313 10.26 -3.63 5.36
N GLY A 314 10.55 -2.67 6.24
CA GLY A 314 9.57 -1.63 6.58
C GLY A 314 9.22 -0.72 5.38
N TYR A 315 10.12 -0.61 4.39
CA TYR A 315 9.88 0.20 3.19
C TYR A 315 8.92 -0.49 2.21
N ASN A 316 8.81 -1.81 2.26
CA ASN A 316 7.82 -2.57 1.50
C ASN A 316 7.68 -3.96 2.13
N ILE A 317 6.61 -4.18 2.90
CA ILE A 317 6.44 -5.42 3.68
C ILE A 317 6.24 -6.68 2.82
N TYR A 318 6.04 -6.52 1.50
CA TYR A 318 5.90 -7.61 0.53
C TYR A 318 7.10 -7.74 -0.41
N ALA A 319 8.10 -6.86 -0.31
CA ALA A 319 9.30 -6.94 -1.13
C ALA A 319 10.28 -7.97 -0.57
N PRO A 320 11.12 -8.58 -1.44
CA PRO A 320 12.28 -9.34 -0.98
C PRO A 320 13.21 -8.46 -0.14
N VAL A 321 14.01 -9.13 0.70
CA VAL A 321 15.08 -8.51 1.48
C VAL A 321 16.43 -8.88 0.88
N CYS A 322 17.45 -8.06 1.11
CA CYS A 322 18.81 -8.40 0.72
C CYS A 322 19.46 -9.24 1.82
N ILE A 323 19.76 -10.51 1.53
CA ILE A 323 20.46 -11.41 2.44
C ILE A 323 21.95 -11.08 2.34
N ASN A 324 22.58 -10.82 3.49
CA ASN A 324 24.02 -10.60 3.59
C ASN A 324 24.64 -11.78 4.36
N GLU A 325 25.52 -12.50 3.69
CA GLU A 325 26.22 -13.65 4.24
C GLU A 325 27.46 -13.22 5.05
N PRO A 326 27.91 -14.02 6.02
CA PRO A 326 29.11 -13.71 6.81
C PRO A 326 30.39 -13.51 5.97
N ASN A 327 30.45 -14.04 4.75
CA ASN A 327 31.58 -13.88 3.83
C ASN A 327 31.56 -12.55 3.06
N GLY A 328 30.57 -11.67 3.29
CA GLY A 328 30.41 -10.38 2.62
C GLY A 328 29.67 -10.43 1.28
N THR A 329 29.16 -11.61 0.88
CA THR A 329 28.30 -11.75 -0.31
C THR A 329 26.87 -11.35 0.04
N TYR A 330 26.21 -10.65 -0.87
CA TYR A 330 24.81 -10.29 -0.73
C TYR A 330 23.98 -10.71 -1.95
N TYR A 331 22.74 -11.13 -1.73
CA TYR A 331 21.79 -11.53 -2.78
C TYR A 331 20.34 -11.35 -2.34
N PRO A 332 19.40 -11.16 -3.27
CA PRO A 332 17.98 -11.02 -2.93
C PRO A 332 17.39 -12.34 -2.42
N SER A 333 16.56 -12.27 -1.37
CA SER A 333 15.88 -13.46 -0.81
C SER A 333 14.92 -14.14 -1.78
N SER A 334 14.37 -13.38 -2.74
CA SER A 334 13.59 -13.88 -3.87
C SER A 334 13.63 -12.89 -5.03
N TYR A 335 13.31 -13.36 -6.23
CA TYR A 335 13.27 -12.52 -7.42
C TYR A 335 11.88 -11.89 -7.60
N VAL A 336 11.84 -10.56 -7.62
CA VAL A 336 10.69 -9.78 -8.07
C VAL A 336 11.17 -8.86 -9.17
N SER A 337 10.53 -8.92 -10.33
CA SER A 337 10.93 -8.13 -11.50
C SER A 337 10.94 -6.64 -11.16
N GLY A 338 12.05 -5.96 -11.50
CA GLY A 338 12.24 -4.53 -11.26
C GLY A 338 12.59 -4.14 -9.82
N ILE A 339 12.69 -5.09 -8.88
CA ILE A 339 13.05 -4.82 -7.48
C ILE A 339 14.33 -5.57 -7.14
N ASP A 340 15.39 -4.83 -6.85
CA ASP A 340 16.64 -5.32 -6.29
C ASP A 340 16.87 -4.75 -4.87
N PRO A 341 16.58 -5.52 -3.81
CA PRO A 341 16.75 -5.06 -2.44
C PRO A 341 18.22 -4.82 -2.05
N CYS A 342 19.19 -5.29 -2.85
CA CYS A 342 20.62 -5.12 -2.61
C CYS A 342 21.18 -3.84 -3.21
N SER A 343 20.36 -3.02 -3.88
CA SER A 343 20.77 -1.78 -4.56
C SER A 343 21.64 -0.84 -3.72
N ASN A 344 21.37 -0.75 -2.41
CA ASN A 344 22.13 0.09 -1.48
C ASN A 344 23.63 -0.28 -1.42
N TYR A 345 23.97 -1.58 -1.55
CA TYR A 345 25.36 -2.03 -1.55
C TYR A 345 26.10 -1.61 -2.82
N TYR A 346 25.45 -1.68 -3.97
CA TYR A 346 26.03 -1.27 -5.25
C TYR A 346 26.35 0.22 -5.27
N ILE A 347 25.43 1.03 -4.73
CA ILE A 347 25.57 2.49 -4.61
C ILE A 347 26.72 2.85 -3.71
N GLN A 348 26.82 2.21 -2.55
CA GLN A 348 27.91 2.46 -1.63
C GLN A 348 29.27 2.11 -2.25
N ALA A 349 29.36 1.03 -3.04
CA ALA A 349 30.58 0.71 -3.76
C ALA A 349 30.88 1.75 -4.87
N TYR A 350 29.90 2.05 -5.73
CA TYR A 350 30.07 2.95 -6.87
C TYR A 350 30.50 4.38 -6.46
N PHE A 351 29.84 5.00 -5.48
CA PHE A 351 30.19 6.36 -5.04
C PHE A 351 31.52 6.44 -4.28
N ASN A 352 32.05 5.32 -3.79
CA ASN A 352 33.38 5.28 -3.17
C ASN A 352 34.51 5.03 -4.18
N GLU A 353 34.22 4.83 -5.46
CA GLU A 353 35.24 4.75 -6.49
C GLU A 353 35.87 6.13 -6.78
N PRO A 354 37.20 6.28 -6.74
CA PRO A 354 37.87 7.56 -6.95
C PRO A 354 37.52 8.25 -8.27
N MET A 355 37.33 7.46 -9.34
CA MET A 355 36.96 8.00 -10.65
C MET A 355 35.54 8.56 -10.67
N VAL A 356 34.63 7.96 -9.89
CA VAL A 356 33.24 8.43 -9.77
C VAL A 356 33.21 9.75 -9.02
N GLN A 357 33.87 9.86 -7.86
CA GLN A 357 33.93 11.12 -7.12
C GLN A 357 34.56 12.24 -7.94
N LYS A 358 35.63 11.94 -8.69
CA LYS A 358 36.25 12.90 -9.60
C LYS A 358 35.30 13.36 -10.70
N ALA A 359 34.54 12.44 -11.31
CA ALA A 359 33.57 12.77 -12.37
C ALA A 359 32.40 13.62 -11.85
N PHE A 360 32.00 13.42 -10.58
CA PHE A 360 31.03 14.25 -9.87
C PHE A 360 31.61 15.57 -9.35
N HIS A 361 32.89 15.85 -9.57
CA HIS A 361 33.59 17.00 -8.97
C HIS A 361 33.47 17.03 -7.43
N ALA A 362 33.28 15.87 -6.82
CA ALA A 362 33.17 15.72 -5.38
C ALA A 362 34.57 15.73 -4.74
N ARG A 363 34.65 16.18 -3.49
CA ARG A 363 35.85 16.00 -2.68
C ARG A 363 36.03 14.52 -2.36
N MET A 364 37.28 14.04 -2.44
CA MET A 364 37.61 12.68 -2.04
C MET A 364 37.21 12.44 -0.58
N THR A 365 36.22 11.57 -0.37
CA THR A 365 35.66 11.24 0.94
C THR A 365 35.18 9.79 0.99
N LYS A 366 34.89 9.29 2.19
CA LYS A 366 34.15 8.04 2.36
C LYS A 366 32.66 8.35 2.32
N TRP A 367 32.03 8.10 1.18
CA TRP A 367 30.61 8.36 0.98
C TRP A 367 29.75 7.28 1.65
N SER A 368 28.62 7.68 2.24
CA SER A 368 27.57 6.79 2.73
C SER A 368 26.19 7.28 2.33
N GLY A 369 25.24 6.36 2.17
CA GLY A 369 23.88 6.69 1.74
C GLY A 369 23.10 7.49 2.78
N CYS A 370 23.24 7.17 4.06
CA CYS A 370 22.76 7.98 5.17
C CYS A 370 23.88 8.21 6.19
N THR A 371 23.75 9.26 6.99
CA THR A 371 24.61 9.54 8.14
C THR A 371 23.77 9.79 9.38
N ASP A 372 24.25 9.32 10.53
CA ASP A 372 23.62 9.63 11.81
C ASP A 372 23.97 11.07 12.20
N LEU A 373 22.96 11.92 12.25
CA LEU A 373 23.10 13.34 12.61
C LEU A 373 22.66 13.59 14.05
N HIS A 374 23.36 14.48 14.74
CA HIS A 374 22.92 15.00 16.03
C HIS A 374 21.77 16.02 15.85
N TRP A 375 20.58 15.50 15.55
CA TRP A 375 19.39 16.29 15.23
C TRP A 375 18.86 17.07 16.45
N LYS A 376 18.73 18.39 16.32
CA LYS A 376 18.41 19.30 17.44
C LYS A 376 16.94 19.66 17.59
N ASP A 377 16.24 19.78 16.48
CA ASP A 377 14.85 20.20 16.41
C ASP A 377 14.10 19.40 15.36
N ALA A 378 12.94 18.90 15.77
CA ALA A 378 11.96 18.24 14.94
C ALA A 378 10.60 18.56 15.54
N PRO A 379 9.78 19.44 14.93
CA PRO A 379 8.43 19.68 15.44
C PRO A 379 7.66 18.37 15.42
N VAL A 380 6.82 18.14 16.44
CA VAL A 380 6.03 16.91 16.54
C VAL A 380 5.11 16.73 15.34
N SER A 381 4.63 17.83 14.76
CA SER A 381 3.68 17.85 13.65
C SER A 381 4.01 18.97 12.67
N MET A 382 3.92 18.65 11.38
CA MET A 382 4.05 19.59 10.26
C MET A 382 2.72 20.22 9.82
N MET A 383 1.60 19.83 10.45
CA MET A 383 0.27 20.36 10.09
C MET A 383 0.17 21.89 10.22
N PRO A 384 0.74 22.56 11.25
CA PRO A 384 0.74 24.02 11.32
C PRO A 384 1.45 24.68 10.12
N THR A 385 2.61 24.14 9.72
CA THR A 385 3.36 24.64 8.57
C THR A 385 2.60 24.42 7.26
N ILE A 386 2.03 23.23 7.06
CA ILE A 386 1.20 22.93 5.87
C ILE A 386 -0.03 23.83 5.83
N LYS A 387 -0.69 24.06 6.98
CA LYS A 387 -1.82 24.99 7.07
C LYS A 387 -1.41 26.40 6.63
N TRP A 388 -0.28 26.90 7.13
CA TRP A 388 0.24 28.21 6.75
C TRP A 388 0.49 28.31 5.24
N LEU A 389 1.10 27.30 4.62
CA LEU A 389 1.33 27.26 3.17
C LEU A 389 0.02 27.31 2.37
N LEU A 390 -0.99 26.53 2.79
CA LEU A 390 -2.31 26.51 2.14
C LEU A 390 -3.06 27.83 2.31
N ASP A 391 -3.00 28.44 3.50
CA ASP A 391 -3.62 29.75 3.78
C ASP A 391 -2.96 30.88 2.95
N HIS A 392 -1.71 30.70 2.51
CA HIS A 392 -0.99 31.59 1.60
C HIS A 392 -1.08 31.16 0.12
N GLY A 393 -1.96 30.21 -0.20
CA GLY A 393 -2.30 29.83 -1.57
C GLY A 393 -1.29 28.92 -2.27
N LEU A 394 -0.34 28.32 -1.55
CA LEU A 394 0.58 27.35 -2.13
C LEU A 394 -0.04 25.94 -2.15
N PRO A 395 -0.23 25.30 -3.33
CA PRO A 395 -0.70 23.92 -3.41
C PRO A 395 0.28 22.92 -2.79
N VAL A 396 -0.27 21.93 -2.07
CA VAL A 396 0.49 20.87 -1.39
C VAL A 396 -0.02 19.51 -1.85
N TRP A 397 0.86 18.68 -2.43
CA TRP A 397 0.51 17.33 -2.87
C TRP A 397 1.21 16.31 -1.96
N LEU A 398 0.42 15.49 -1.27
CA LEU A 398 0.89 14.37 -0.46
C LEU A 398 0.54 13.08 -1.18
N TYR A 399 1.50 12.18 -1.39
CA TYR A 399 1.22 10.93 -2.12
C TYR A 399 1.74 9.66 -1.42
N ARG A 400 1.06 8.52 -1.65
CA ARG A 400 1.15 7.19 -0.97
C ARG A 400 0.78 6.04 -1.91
N PHE A 401 0.81 4.74 -1.52
CA PHE A 401 0.80 3.62 -2.51
C PHE A 401 -0.03 2.34 -2.25
N ALA A 402 -0.93 1.77 -3.08
CA ALA A 402 -1.87 0.63 -2.73
C ALA A 402 -1.82 -0.66 -3.60
N ASN A 403 -2.36 -1.84 -3.25
CA ASN A 403 -2.69 -2.92 -4.22
C ASN A 403 -4.04 -3.65 -3.99
N TYR A 404 -4.43 -4.47 -4.97
CA TYR A 404 -5.68 -5.24 -5.10
C TYR A 404 -5.44 -6.58 -5.81
N LYS A 405 -6.12 -7.64 -5.32
CA LYS A 405 -6.69 -8.75 -6.10
C LYS A 405 -8.03 -9.19 -5.43
N ARG A 406 -9.03 -9.60 -6.24
CA ARG A 406 -10.42 -10.03 -5.90
C ARG A 406 -10.44 -11.19 -4.88
N CYS A 407 -11.41 -11.33 -3.96
CA CYS A 407 -12.88 -11.46 -4.15
C CYS A 407 -13.75 -10.93 -2.98
N ASP A 408 -14.95 -10.48 -3.36
CA ASP A 408 -16.19 -10.16 -2.61
C ASP A 408 -16.19 -9.22 -1.37
N ARG A 409 -17.14 -8.28 -1.41
CA ARG A 409 -17.71 -7.39 -0.36
C ARG A 409 -16.83 -6.90 0.81
N GLN A 410 -16.69 -5.56 0.79
CA GLN A 410 -16.98 -4.64 1.90
C GLN A 410 -15.79 -4.03 2.72
N HIS A 411 -15.36 -2.86 2.23
CA HIS A 411 -14.87 -1.65 2.93
C HIS A 411 -13.39 -1.50 3.42
N ILE A 412 -12.80 -0.38 2.94
CA ILE A 412 -11.63 0.42 3.39
C ILE A 412 -10.22 -0.05 2.95
N PHE A 413 -9.65 0.63 1.94
CA PHE A 413 -8.22 0.54 1.59
C PHE A 413 -7.49 1.88 1.71
N SER A 414 -6.21 1.79 2.08
CA SER A 414 -5.20 2.86 2.09
C SER A 414 -4.03 2.47 1.20
N GLY A 415 -3.01 3.32 1.01
CA GLY A 415 -1.74 2.91 0.46
C GLY A 415 -0.91 2.12 1.46
N ASP A 416 -0.49 0.92 1.06
CA ASP A 416 -0.58 -0.30 1.82
C ASP A 416 0.68 -1.18 1.79
N PHE A 417 1.85 -0.78 1.24
CA PHE A 417 3.09 -1.58 1.36
C PHE A 417 4.16 -0.91 2.24
N ASP A 418 4.20 0.43 2.29
CA ASP A 418 5.10 1.17 3.18
C ASP A 418 4.63 1.14 4.63
N ALA A 419 5.38 0.46 5.49
CA ALA A 419 5.14 0.45 6.93
C ALA A 419 5.82 1.61 7.66
N THR A 420 6.77 2.32 7.04
CA THR A 420 7.51 3.40 7.69
C THR A 420 6.69 4.69 7.73
N CYS A 421 6.04 5.06 6.63
CA CYS A 421 5.16 6.24 6.57
C CYS A 421 3.85 5.90 5.86
N PRO A 422 3.02 4.99 6.42
CA PRO A 422 1.85 4.43 5.75
C PRO A 422 0.78 5.49 5.44
N LEU A 423 -0.16 5.20 4.52
CA LEU A 423 -1.24 6.14 4.22
C LEU A 423 -2.16 6.37 5.44
N THR A 424 -2.30 5.39 6.34
CA THR A 424 -3.02 5.55 7.61
C THR A 424 -2.46 6.72 8.42
N ALA A 425 -1.14 6.84 8.52
CA ALA A 425 -0.46 7.95 9.19
C ALA A 425 -0.82 9.30 8.55
N THR A 426 -0.67 9.42 7.23
CA THR A 426 -1.02 10.66 6.51
C THR A 426 -2.47 11.04 6.68
N ARG A 427 -3.39 10.06 6.58
CA ARG A 427 -4.82 10.28 6.79
C ARG A 427 -5.07 10.82 8.19
N TYR A 428 -4.47 10.23 9.21
CA TYR A 428 -4.57 10.75 10.58
C TYR A 428 -3.99 12.15 10.70
N SER A 429 -2.86 12.46 10.06
CA SER A 429 -2.26 13.80 10.13
C SER A 429 -3.17 14.86 9.52
N ILE A 430 -3.62 14.67 8.28
CA ILE A 430 -4.36 15.71 7.54
C ILE A 430 -5.76 15.99 8.10
N THR A 431 -6.33 15.12 8.97
CA THR A 431 -7.60 15.43 9.62
C THR A 431 -7.52 16.67 10.51
N ASP A 432 -6.35 17.00 11.06
CA ASP A 432 -6.19 18.20 11.91
C ASP A 432 -6.34 19.52 11.14
N LEU A 433 -6.24 19.46 9.82
CA LEU A 433 -6.45 20.65 8.98
C LEU A 433 -7.94 20.98 8.82
N GLU A 434 -8.83 20.04 9.15
CA GLU A 434 -10.30 20.18 9.06
C GLU A 434 -10.78 20.70 7.68
N LEU A 435 -10.08 20.33 6.61
CA LEU A 435 -10.37 20.79 5.27
C LEU A 435 -11.57 20.04 4.67
N SER A 436 -12.42 20.78 3.95
CA SER A 436 -13.51 20.20 3.17
C SER A 436 -13.00 19.52 1.90
N VAL A 437 -13.63 18.41 1.54
CA VAL A 437 -13.35 17.69 0.29
C VAL A 437 -13.93 18.46 -0.89
N MET A 438 -13.09 18.74 -1.89
CA MET A 438 -13.49 19.38 -3.15
C MET A 438 -13.75 18.34 -4.24
N GLU A 439 -12.83 17.40 -4.42
CA GLU A 439 -12.98 16.27 -5.34
C GLU A 439 -12.92 14.97 -4.54
N PRO A 440 -13.98 14.13 -4.56
CA PRO A 440 -14.05 12.92 -3.76
C PRO A 440 -13.01 11.88 -4.19
N TRP A 441 -12.67 10.98 -3.26
CA TRP A 441 -11.77 9.86 -3.51
C TRP A 441 -12.19 9.05 -4.74
N ARG A 442 -11.35 9.09 -5.78
CA ARG A 442 -11.62 8.40 -7.06
C ARG A 442 -10.36 7.72 -7.59
N PRO A 443 -10.50 6.68 -8.42
CA PRO A 443 -9.36 6.10 -9.10
C PRO A 443 -8.74 7.08 -10.13
N TRP A 444 -7.52 6.79 -10.54
CA TRP A 444 -6.86 7.34 -11.73
C TRP A 444 -6.15 6.23 -12.51
N THR A 445 -5.83 6.47 -13.78
CA THR A 445 -5.35 5.44 -14.72
C THR A 445 -3.86 5.62 -15.05
N ALA A 446 -3.11 4.51 -15.09
CA ALA A 446 -1.78 4.40 -15.67
C ALA A 446 -1.70 3.08 -16.45
N ASN A 447 -1.17 3.11 -17.68
CA ASN A 447 -1.07 1.94 -18.55
C ASN A 447 -2.35 1.08 -18.66
N LYS A 448 -3.50 1.73 -18.83
CA LYS A 448 -4.84 1.08 -18.90
C LYS A 448 -5.31 0.38 -17.62
N GLU A 449 -4.56 0.46 -16.53
CA GLU A 449 -4.95 -0.04 -15.22
C GLU A 449 -5.20 1.11 -14.24
N VAL A 450 -5.83 0.79 -13.11
CA VAL A 450 -5.89 1.73 -11.98
C VAL A 450 -4.47 1.99 -11.50
N GLY A 451 -3.98 3.21 -11.77
CA GLY A 451 -2.71 3.73 -11.32
C GLY A 451 -2.73 4.08 -9.84
N GLY A 452 -3.90 4.27 -9.25
CA GLY A 452 -4.11 4.51 -7.82
C GLY A 452 -5.39 5.30 -7.59
N TYR A 453 -5.44 6.11 -6.53
CA TYR A 453 -6.60 6.93 -6.18
C TYR A 453 -6.19 8.36 -5.81
N VAL A 454 -7.10 9.31 -5.87
CA VAL A 454 -6.82 10.72 -5.58
C VAL A 454 -8.02 11.40 -4.96
N GLN A 455 -7.77 12.33 -4.05
CA GLN A 455 -8.75 13.22 -3.46
C GLN A 455 -8.16 14.62 -3.29
N GLN A 456 -8.95 15.63 -3.58
CA GLN A 456 -8.57 17.02 -3.42
C GLN A 456 -9.40 17.67 -2.32
N TYR A 457 -8.74 18.49 -1.51
CA TYR A 457 -9.33 19.27 -0.43
C TYR A 457 -9.27 20.75 -0.75
N LYS A 458 -10.11 21.53 -0.07
CA LYS A 458 -10.10 23.00 -0.14
C LYS A 458 -8.72 23.55 0.23
N GLY A 459 -8.29 24.63 -0.43
CA GLY A 459 -6.97 25.23 -0.22
C GLY A 459 -5.86 24.65 -1.09
N GLY A 460 -6.14 23.59 -1.88
CA GLY A 460 -5.17 23.02 -2.83
C GLY A 460 -4.37 21.84 -2.28
N LEU A 461 -4.75 21.28 -1.13
CA LEU A 461 -4.19 20.02 -0.64
C LEU A 461 -4.71 18.86 -1.49
N VAL A 462 -3.81 18.06 -2.06
CA VAL A 462 -4.15 16.84 -2.81
C VAL A 462 -3.53 15.64 -2.09
N LEU A 463 -4.36 14.64 -1.80
CA LEU A 463 -3.91 13.34 -1.32
C LEU A 463 -3.99 12.34 -2.47
N VAL A 464 -2.84 11.77 -2.86
CA VAL A 464 -2.74 10.77 -3.92
C VAL A 464 -2.31 9.43 -3.33
N LEU A 465 -2.90 8.38 -3.88
CA LEU A 465 -2.54 6.99 -3.70
C LEU A 465 -2.07 6.45 -5.06
N VAL A 466 -1.04 5.62 -5.10
CA VAL A 466 -0.40 5.11 -6.31
C VAL A 466 -0.17 3.60 -6.17
N ARG A 467 -0.73 2.82 -7.06
CA ARG A 467 -0.90 1.41 -6.80
C ARG A 467 0.44 0.62 -6.86
N GLY A 468 0.83 -0.04 -5.77
CA GLY A 468 1.77 -1.17 -5.73
C GLY A 468 3.19 -0.81 -5.31
N ALA A 469 3.39 0.34 -4.69
CA ALA A 469 4.72 0.82 -4.32
C ALA A 469 4.95 0.83 -2.81
N GLY A 470 6.22 0.76 -2.42
CA GLY A 470 6.68 0.92 -1.05
C GLY A 470 6.95 2.38 -0.70
N HIS A 471 7.97 2.59 0.14
CA HIS A 471 8.44 3.89 0.60
C HIS A 471 8.97 4.74 -0.56
N GLN A 472 9.89 4.16 -1.33
CA GLN A 472 10.53 4.77 -2.50
C GLN A 472 9.68 4.58 -3.76
N VAL A 473 8.72 5.46 -3.92
CA VAL A 473 7.73 5.46 -5.00
C VAL A 473 8.30 5.17 -6.37
N PRO A 474 9.25 6.00 -6.86
CA PRO A 474 9.62 5.97 -8.26
C PRO A 474 10.49 4.75 -8.56
N TYR A 475 11.07 4.14 -7.51
CA TYR A 475 11.74 2.86 -7.58
C TYR A 475 10.75 1.69 -7.75
N PHE A 476 9.73 1.59 -6.90
CA PHE A 476 8.82 0.45 -6.94
C PHE A 476 7.75 0.53 -8.05
N GLN A 477 7.33 1.74 -8.45
CA GLN A 477 6.28 1.96 -9.46
C GLN A 477 6.64 3.11 -10.42
N PRO A 478 7.73 2.98 -11.20
CA PRO A 478 8.31 4.07 -12.00
C PRO A 478 7.33 4.72 -12.99
N GLU A 479 6.59 3.92 -13.77
CA GLU A 479 5.62 4.44 -14.75
C GLU A 479 4.50 5.25 -14.07
N ARG A 480 3.96 4.72 -12.96
CA ARG A 480 2.89 5.39 -12.20
C ARG A 480 3.40 6.67 -11.54
N ALA A 481 4.63 6.67 -11.04
CA ALA A 481 5.29 7.84 -10.48
C ALA A 481 5.48 8.94 -11.54
N LEU A 482 5.84 8.56 -12.77
CA LEU A 482 6.00 9.51 -13.88
C LEU A 482 4.66 10.18 -14.26
N VAL A 483 3.57 9.42 -14.32
CA VAL A 483 2.21 9.98 -14.55
C VAL A 483 1.84 10.99 -13.46
N LEU A 484 2.18 10.68 -12.21
CA LEU A 484 1.92 11.56 -11.07
C LEU A 484 2.72 12.86 -11.17
N VAL A 485 4.04 12.82 -11.39
CA VAL A 485 4.84 14.04 -11.49
C VAL A 485 4.44 14.89 -12.70
N SER A 486 4.12 14.26 -13.84
CA SER A 486 3.59 14.97 -15.03
C SER A 486 2.28 15.70 -14.71
N SER A 487 1.38 15.07 -13.95
CA SER A 487 0.11 15.66 -13.50
C SER A 487 0.32 16.80 -12.50
N PHE A 488 1.23 16.61 -11.54
CA PHE A 488 1.62 17.61 -10.54
C PHE A 488 2.19 18.88 -11.17
N LEU A 489 3.15 18.74 -12.10
CA LEU A 489 3.77 19.88 -12.79
C LEU A 489 2.77 20.65 -13.66
N LYS A 490 1.75 19.96 -14.20
CA LYS A 490 0.63 20.59 -14.95
C LYS A 490 -0.41 21.24 -14.05
N GLY A 491 -0.38 20.99 -12.73
CA GLY A 491 -1.38 21.47 -11.78
C GLY A 491 -2.75 20.81 -11.95
N THR A 492 -2.81 19.60 -12.52
CA THR A 492 -4.06 18.89 -12.82
C THR A 492 -4.07 17.52 -12.15
N LEU A 493 -5.20 17.11 -11.55
CA LEU A 493 -5.31 15.76 -10.97
C LEU A 493 -5.12 14.67 -12.05
N PRO A 494 -4.46 13.53 -11.73
CA PRO A 494 -4.33 12.41 -12.66
C PRO A 494 -5.69 11.95 -13.20
N SER A 495 -5.75 11.71 -14.51
CA SER A 495 -7.00 11.38 -15.22
C SER A 495 -7.47 9.96 -14.92
N TYR A 496 -8.79 9.74 -15.02
CA TYR A 496 -9.39 8.40 -14.96
C TYR A 496 -10.03 8.08 -16.30
N ILE A 497 -9.50 7.07 -16.98
CA ILE A 497 -10.03 6.58 -18.25
C ILE A 497 -10.64 5.20 -17.99
N MET A 498 -11.97 5.12 -18.04
CA MET A 498 -12.66 3.84 -18.13
C MET A 498 -12.63 3.36 -19.57
N GLU A 499 -11.74 2.41 -19.89
CA GLU A 499 -11.93 1.63 -21.10
C GLU A 499 -13.25 0.85 -20.95
N ARG A 500 -14.23 1.12 -21.82
CA ARG A 500 -15.42 0.27 -21.97
C ARG A 500 -14.92 -1.11 -22.40
N ARG A 501 -14.69 -1.97 -21.43
CA ARG A 501 -14.60 -3.41 -21.63
C ARG A 501 -15.94 -3.86 -22.22
N SER A 502 -16.02 -3.99 -23.54
CA SER A 502 -17.09 -4.78 -24.17
C SER A 502 -16.85 -6.23 -23.76
N HIS A 503 -17.26 -6.58 -22.55
CA HIS A 503 -17.38 -7.97 -22.19
C HIS A 503 -18.66 -8.46 -22.86
N THR A 504 -18.58 -8.74 -24.16
CA THR A 504 -19.31 -9.89 -24.70
C THR A 504 -18.74 -11.09 -23.95
N HIS A 505 -19.28 -11.37 -22.76
CA HIS A 505 -19.17 -12.73 -22.24
C HIS A 505 -19.82 -13.57 -23.34
N ALA A 506 -18.98 -14.34 -24.03
CA ALA A 506 -19.44 -15.53 -24.69
C ALA A 506 -20.07 -16.39 -23.58
N HIS A 507 -21.36 -16.15 -23.33
CA HIS A 507 -22.17 -17.14 -22.66
C HIS A 507 -22.03 -18.41 -23.47
N SER A 508 -21.69 -19.49 -22.76
CA SER A 508 -21.68 -20.87 -23.24
C SER A 508 -22.72 -21.11 -24.35
N PRO A 509 -22.40 -21.85 -25.43
CA PRO A 509 -23.33 -22.11 -26.54
C PRO A 509 -24.66 -22.76 -26.11
N TYR A 510 -24.73 -23.30 -24.89
CA TYR A 510 -25.88 -24.05 -24.40
C TYR A 510 -27.12 -23.21 -24.07
N ARG A 511 -27.06 -21.87 -24.03
CA ARG A 511 -28.24 -21.03 -23.72
C ARG A 511 -29.02 -20.55 -24.95
N TYR A 512 -28.49 -20.72 -26.17
CA TYR A 512 -29.16 -20.25 -27.39
C TYR A 512 -30.02 -21.30 -28.11
N GLU A 513 -29.90 -22.59 -27.76
CA GLU A 513 -30.76 -23.65 -28.34
C GLU A 513 -32.16 -23.69 -27.70
N HIS A 514 -32.32 -23.18 -26.47
CA HIS A 514 -33.59 -23.24 -25.74
C HIS A 514 -34.54 -22.07 -26.06
N LEU A 515 -34.01 -20.87 -26.32
CA LEU A 515 -34.79 -19.67 -26.66
C LEU A 515 -35.29 -19.66 -28.11
N ARG A 516 -34.65 -20.44 -29.00
CA ARG A 516 -35.12 -20.65 -30.37
C ARG A 516 -36.33 -21.58 -30.46
N LYS A 517 -36.61 -22.36 -29.40
CA LYS A 517 -37.77 -23.26 -29.29
C LYS A 517 -39.02 -22.62 -28.65
N THR A 518 -38.92 -21.41 -28.11
CA THR A 518 -40.03 -20.71 -27.42
C THR A 518 -40.60 -19.50 -28.18
N GLY A 519 -40.12 -19.21 -29.40
CA GLY A 519 -40.77 -18.25 -30.30
C GLY A 519 -40.84 -16.80 -29.82
N LEU A 520 -39.84 -16.33 -29.05
CA LEU A 520 -39.79 -14.96 -28.51
C LEU A 520 -38.58 -14.14 -28.97
N ALA A 521 -37.93 -14.55 -30.06
CA ALA A 521 -36.87 -13.78 -30.70
C ALA A 521 -37.48 -12.94 -31.82
N ASP A 522 -38.12 -11.81 -31.47
CA ASP A 522 -38.34 -10.64 -32.35
C ASP A 522 -39.02 -9.53 -31.53
N LEU A 523 -38.21 -8.75 -30.81
CA LEU A 523 -38.55 -7.40 -30.35
C LEU A 523 -37.28 -6.57 -30.40
N GLU A 524 -36.99 -6.03 -31.59
CA GLU A 524 -36.10 -4.88 -31.75
C GLU A 524 -36.64 -3.73 -30.88
N ILE A 525 -35.79 -3.16 -30.03
CA ILE A 525 -36.06 -1.89 -29.38
C ILE A 525 -35.24 -0.84 -30.13
N ASP A 526 -35.94 -0.08 -30.96
CA ASP A 526 -35.43 1.12 -31.63
C ASP A 526 -34.91 2.15 -30.62
N GLU A 527 -33.76 2.75 -30.97
CA GLU A 527 -33.23 3.95 -30.32
C GLU A 527 -34.23 5.10 -30.40
N VAL A 528 -34.78 5.50 -29.25
CA VAL A 528 -35.50 6.77 -29.12
C VAL A 528 -34.59 7.81 -28.48
N THR A 529 -34.12 8.73 -29.33
CA THR A 529 -33.63 10.05 -28.97
C THR A 529 -34.81 10.91 -28.50
N THR A 530 -34.82 11.35 -27.25
CA THR A 530 -35.67 12.49 -26.85
C THR A 530 -35.00 13.34 -25.79
N GLY A 531 -34.63 14.56 -26.17
CA GLY A 531 -34.64 15.69 -25.25
C GLY A 531 -36.08 16.14 -25.04
N ALA A 532 -36.52 16.24 -23.79
CA ALA A 532 -37.66 17.05 -23.38
C ALA A 532 -37.60 17.32 -21.87
N SER A 533 -37.78 18.60 -21.52
CA SER A 533 -37.87 19.15 -20.17
C SER A 533 -39.04 18.58 -19.38
N LEU A 534 -38.81 18.09 -18.15
CA LEU A 534 -39.87 17.72 -17.20
C LEU A 534 -40.20 18.86 -16.22
N SER A 535 -41.50 19.10 -16.07
CA SER A 535 -42.14 20.08 -15.18
C SER A 535 -42.02 19.70 -13.69
N THR A 536 -42.05 20.73 -12.84
CA THR A 536 -41.70 20.76 -11.41
C THR A 536 -42.67 20.07 -10.43
N GLU A 537 -43.71 19.36 -10.88
CA GLU A 537 -44.67 18.68 -9.98
C GLU A 537 -44.39 17.19 -9.71
N THR A 538 -43.66 16.49 -10.59
CA THR A 538 -43.33 15.06 -10.43
C THR A 538 -42.19 14.80 -9.42
N SER A 539 -41.41 15.84 -9.09
CA SER A 539 -40.25 15.78 -8.18
C SER A 539 -40.62 15.64 -6.69
N LYS A 540 -41.82 16.11 -6.27
CA LYS A 540 -42.24 16.03 -4.87
C LYS A 540 -42.74 14.64 -4.46
N LYS A 541 -43.33 13.87 -5.38
CA LYS A 541 -43.87 12.53 -5.10
C LYS A 541 -42.77 11.46 -5.06
N MET A 542 -41.74 11.57 -5.90
CA MET A 542 -40.57 10.67 -5.86
C MET A 542 -39.68 10.86 -4.63
N ARG A 543 -39.64 12.05 -4.02
CA ARG A 543 -38.87 12.27 -2.79
C ARG A 543 -39.50 11.59 -1.57
N THR A 544 -40.83 11.51 -1.48
CA THR A 544 -41.51 10.92 -0.32
C THR A 544 -41.37 9.40 -0.28
N ASP A 545 -41.41 8.73 -1.44
CA ASP A 545 -41.23 7.28 -1.55
C ASP A 545 -39.77 6.83 -1.33
N ALA A 546 -38.80 7.68 -1.68
CA ALA A 546 -37.36 7.43 -1.42
C ALA A 546 -37.01 7.52 0.08
N TYR A 547 -37.63 8.42 0.83
CA TYR A 547 -37.44 8.50 2.28
C TYR A 547 -38.05 7.30 3.02
N LEU A 548 -39.22 6.83 2.58
CA LEU A 548 -39.89 5.69 3.20
C LEU A 548 -39.13 4.38 2.95
N THR A 549 -38.60 4.19 1.73
CA THR A 549 -37.73 3.04 1.41
C THR A 549 -36.39 3.10 2.14
N HIS A 550 -35.79 4.28 2.32
CA HIS A 550 -34.58 4.42 3.13
C HIS A 550 -34.82 4.14 4.63
N LEU A 551 -35.96 4.57 5.17
CA LEU A 551 -36.31 4.28 6.57
C LEU A 551 -36.54 2.78 6.80
N ILE A 552 -37.23 2.10 5.87
CA ILE A 552 -37.45 0.65 5.94
C ILE A 552 -36.11 -0.10 5.84
N PHE A 553 -35.21 0.35 4.96
CA PHE A 553 -33.86 -0.23 4.84
C PHE A 553 -33.04 -0.05 6.12
N LEU A 554 -33.05 1.14 6.72
CA LEU A 554 -32.38 1.40 8.00
C LEU A 554 -32.97 0.59 9.14
N LEU A 555 -34.30 0.39 9.17
CA LEU A 555 -34.96 -0.46 10.17
C LEU A 555 -34.58 -1.93 10.01
N LEU A 556 -34.51 -2.44 8.78
CA LEU A 556 -34.09 -3.80 8.47
C LEU A 556 -32.61 -4.03 8.83
N VAL A 557 -31.73 -3.07 8.55
CA VAL A 557 -30.33 -3.11 8.97
C VAL A 557 -30.21 -3.07 10.50
N SER A 558 -31.00 -2.24 11.17
CA SER A 558 -31.01 -2.15 12.65
C SER A 558 -31.47 -3.46 13.29
N VAL A 559 -32.51 -4.09 12.73
CA VAL A 559 -33.02 -5.40 13.17
C VAL A 559 -31.99 -6.50 12.88
N ALA A 560 -31.29 -6.47 11.73
CA ALA A 560 -30.23 -7.41 11.41
C ALA A 560 -29.02 -7.27 12.33
N VAL A 561 -28.62 -6.05 12.69
CA VAL A 561 -27.53 -5.77 13.65
C VAL A 561 -27.92 -6.22 15.06
N LEU A 562 -29.18 -6.01 15.48
CA LEU A 562 -29.68 -6.51 16.77
C LEU A 562 -29.75 -8.05 16.81
N HIS A 563 -30.15 -8.71 15.71
CA HIS A 563 -30.14 -10.17 15.60
C HIS A 563 -28.71 -10.75 15.54
N ALA A 564 -27.77 -10.07 14.89
CA ALA A 564 -26.36 -10.47 14.85
C ALA A 564 -25.71 -10.35 16.23
N ASN A 565 -26.00 -9.29 16.98
CA ASN A 565 -25.48 -9.09 18.33
C ASN A 565 -26.09 -10.07 19.35
N ALA A 566 -27.39 -10.37 19.22
CA ALA A 566 -28.06 -11.41 20.02
C ALA A 566 -27.53 -12.82 19.71
N SER A 567 -27.19 -13.09 18.44
CA SER A 567 -26.54 -14.34 17.99
C SER A 567 -25.11 -14.48 18.55
N GLN A 568 -24.31 -13.42 18.52
CA GLN A 568 -22.96 -13.41 19.10
C GLN A 568 -22.97 -13.58 20.62
N GLN A 569 -23.90 -12.93 21.33
CA GLN A 569 -24.06 -13.10 22.77
C GLN A 569 -24.43 -14.55 23.13
N ALA A 570 -25.35 -15.18 22.37
CA ALA A 570 -25.75 -16.57 22.56
C ALA A 570 -24.62 -17.57 22.24
N GLN A 571 -23.76 -17.27 21.26
CA GLN A 571 -22.58 -18.07 20.92
C GLN A 571 -21.50 -17.98 22.01
N ILE A 572 -21.29 -16.79 22.59
CA ILE A 572 -20.33 -16.56 23.68
C ILE A 572 -20.80 -17.24 24.98
N GLU A 573 -22.09 -17.20 25.31
CA GLU A 573 -22.64 -17.93 26.46
C GLU A 573 -22.52 -19.45 26.29
N LYS A 574 -22.67 -19.98 25.07
CA LYS A 574 -22.41 -21.39 24.73
C LYS A 574 -20.93 -21.76 24.91
N LEU A 575 -20.00 -20.89 24.53
CA LEU A 575 -18.56 -21.11 24.68
C LEU A 575 -18.13 -21.08 26.16
N ILE A 576 -18.72 -20.19 26.96
CA ILE A 576 -18.48 -20.07 28.41
C ILE A 576 -19.05 -21.29 29.16
N SER A 577 -20.22 -21.80 28.76
CA SER A 577 -20.80 -23.01 29.37
C SER A 577 -20.02 -24.27 29.02
N PHE A 578 -19.51 -24.39 27.77
CA PHE A 578 -18.66 -25.49 27.34
C PHE A 578 -17.31 -25.53 28.12
N ARG A 579 -16.70 -24.37 28.37
CA ARG A 579 -15.48 -24.26 29.18
C ARG A 579 -15.70 -24.53 30.68
N ARG A 580 -16.91 -24.31 31.21
CA ARG A 580 -17.26 -24.67 32.60
C ARG A 580 -17.50 -26.17 32.75
N ALA A 581 -18.14 -26.83 31.78
CA ALA A 581 -18.36 -28.27 31.78
C ALA A 581 -17.06 -29.09 31.66
N ALA A 582 -16.07 -28.58 30.93
CA ALA A 582 -14.75 -29.24 30.80
C ALA A 582 -13.87 -29.16 32.07
N ARG A 583 -14.19 -28.31 33.05
CA ARG A 583 -13.42 -28.14 34.30
C ARG A 583 -13.91 -28.97 35.48
N THR A 584 -15.11 -29.54 35.40
CA THR A 584 -15.67 -30.39 36.45
C THR A 584 -15.79 -31.81 35.93
N GLY A 585 -14.74 -32.60 36.10
CA GLY A 585 -14.78 -34.03 35.82
C GLY A 585 -15.79 -34.74 36.72
N SER A 586 -16.82 -35.33 36.13
CA SER A 586 -17.56 -36.46 36.70
C SER A 586 -18.41 -37.14 35.63
N SER A 587 -18.37 -38.46 35.66
CA SER A 587 -18.92 -39.41 34.70
C SER A 587 -20.44 -39.53 34.69
N SER A 588 -20.95 -40.01 33.55
CA SER A 588 -22.22 -40.76 33.36
C SER A 588 -23.54 -39.97 33.27
N LYS A 589 -23.98 -39.74 32.02
CA LYS A 589 -25.26 -40.18 31.43
C LYS A 589 -25.55 -39.37 30.17
N ALA A 590 -25.78 -40.08 29.07
CA ALA A 590 -26.13 -39.52 27.78
C ALA A 590 -27.43 -38.71 27.88
N SER A 591 -27.39 -37.45 27.45
CA SER A 591 -28.58 -36.70 27.02
C SER A 591 -28.23 -35.97 25.72
N SER A 592 -29.17 -36.04 24.79
CA SER A 592 -29.07 -35.79 23.35
C SER A 592 -28.59 -34.37 22.98
N VAL A 593 -27.51 -34.31 22.21
CA VAL A 593 -27.13 -33.16 21.39
C VAL A 593 -28.11 -33.06 20.19
N PRO A 594 -28.53 -31.88 19.73
CA PRO A 594 -29.33 -31.77 18.52
C PRO A 594 -28.49 -32.20 17.31
N GLU A 595 -28.86 -33.32 16.67
CA GLU A 595 -28.35 -33.71 15.36
C GLU A 595 -28.66 -32.60 14.34
N SER A 596 -27.66 -31.80 13.99
CA SER A 596 -27.53 -31.24 12.64
C SER A 596 -26.55 -32.10 11.82
N GLY A 597 -26.48 -33.39 12.16
CA GLY A 597 -25.76 -34.37 11.38
C GLY A 597 -26.54 -34.65 10.10
N VAL A 598 -25.90 -34.42 8.96
CA VAL A 598 -26.31 -35.00 7.68
C VAL A 598 -26.43 -36.52 7.90
N ARG A 599 -27.65 -37.04 7.97
CA ARG A 599 -27.91 -38.49 8.07
C ARG A 599 -27.69 -39.10 6.69
N VAL A 600 -26.48 -39.57 6.44
CA VAL A 600 -26.17 -40.40 5.27
C VAL A 600 -26.81 -41.77 5.44
N ARG A 601 -27.57 -42.22 4.44
CA ARG A 601 -28.15 -43.57 4.43
C ARG A 601 -27.04 -44.60 4.21
N SER A 602 -26.86 -45.53 5.14
CA SER A 602 -25.87 -46.63 5.07
C SER A 602 -26.07 -47.60 3.90
N SER A 603 -27.11 -47.42 3.09
CA SER A 603 -27.47 -48.31 1.97
C SER A 603 -26.63 -48.10 0.70
N LEU A 604 -25.87 -47.00 0.58
CA LEU A 604 -25.03 -46.71 -0.60
C LEU A 604 -23.68 -47.45 -0.59
N LEU A 605 -23.15 -47.80 0.57
CA LEU A 605 -21.83 -48.46 0.71
C LEU A 605 -21.84 -49.97 0.38
N ALA A 606 -23.00 -50.60 0.26
CA ALA A 606 -23.11 -52.05 0.08
C ALA A 606 -22.81 -52.52 -1.37
N GLY A 607 -22.85 -51.63 -2.37
CA GLY A 607 -22.69 -51.96 -3.79
C GLY A 607 -21.24 -52.00 -4.31
N TYR A 608 -20.29 -51.40 -3.60
CA TYR A 608 -18.89 -51.22 -4.07
C TYR A 608 -17.93 -52.38 -3.72
N SER A 609 -18.46 -53.52 -3.30
CA SER A 609 -17.67 -54.70 -2.86
C SER A 609 -17.36 -55.72 -3.96
N GLY A 610 -17.77 -55.46 -5.22
CA GLY A 610 -17.70 -56.43 -6.32
C GLY A 610 -16.68 -56.17 -7.45
N ALA A 611 -16.06 -54.99 -7.50
CA ALA A 611 -15.07 -54.64 -8.53
C ALA A 611 -13.64 -54.75 -7.98
N ASP A 612 -12.69 -55.21 -8.81
CA ASP A 612 -11.27 -55.18 -8.46
C ASP A 612 -10.81 -53.72 -8.41
N GLN A 613 -10.83 -53.14 -7.20
CA GLN A 613 -10.43 -51.77 -6.93
C GLN A 613 -9.00 -51.46 -7.42
N SER A 614 -8.14 -52.48 -7.48
CA SER A 614 -6.78 -52.35 -8.03
C SER A 614 -6.81 -52.11 -9.54
N ALA A 615 -7.73 -52.75 -10.25
CA ALA A 615 -7.91 -52.57 -11.69
C ALA A 615 -8.53 -51.20 -12.02
N LEU A 616 -9.47 -50.72 -11.18
CA LEU A 616 -10.05 -49.38 -11.32
C LEU A 616 -9.00 -48.29 -11.07
N LYS A 617 -8.20 -48.39 -10.00
CA LYS A 617 -7.06 -47.50 -9.77
C LYS A 617 -6.06 -47.52 -10.93
N ALA A 618 -5.76 -48.70 -11.47
CA ALA A 618 -4.84 -48.84 -12.59
C ALA A 618 -5.39 -48.19 -13.88
N ALA A 619 -6.71 -48.23 -14.09
CA ALA A 619 -7.37 -47.59 -15.23
C ALA A 619 -7.31 -46.05 -15.15
N ASP A 620 -7.37 -45.49 -13.94
CA ASP A 620 -7.26 -44.05 -13.72
C ASP A 620 -5.81 -43.54 -13.78
N LYS A 621 -4.81 -44.42 -13.88
CA LYS A 621 -3.39 -44.03 -13.90
C LYS A 621 -3.06 -43.23 -15.18
N ILE A 622 -2.56 -42.01 -14.98
CA ILE A 622 -2.11 -41.11 -16.04
C ILE A 622 -0.64 -41.39 -16.32
N ALA A 623 -0.33 -41.92 -17.51
CA ALA A 623 1.05 -42.17 -17.92
C ALA A 623 1.84 -40.86 -18.12
N ALA A 624 1.26 -39.90 -18.83
CA ALA A 624 1.78 -38.54 -18.98
C ALA A 624 0.65 -37.61 -19.43
N LEU A 625 0.64 -36.37 -18.93
CA LEU A 625 -0.24 -35.32 -19.44
C LEU A 625 0.28 -34.78 -20.78
N PRO A 626 -0.60 -34.33 -21.69
CA PRO A 626 -0.17 -33.61 -22.89
C PRO A 626 0.71 -32.41 -22.55
N GLY A 627 1.89 -32.33 -23.18
CA GLY A 627 2.85 -31.26 -22.94
C GLY A 627 3.61 -31.34 -21.63
N GLN A 628 3.45 -32.43 -20.85
CA GLN A 628 4.24 -32.69 -19.65
C GLN A 628 5.74 -32.77 -19.97
N PRO A 629 6.62 -32.16 -19.16
CA PRO A 629 8.06 -32.31 -19.31
C PRO A 629 8.52 -33.72 -18.93
N ASP A 630 9.63 -34.16 -19.51
CA ASP A 630 10.31 -35.40 -19.12
C ASP A 630 10.83 -35.32 -17.67
N GLY A 631 11.05 -36.47 -17.03
CA GLY A 631 11.62 -36.55 -15.68
C GLY A 631 10.63 -36.29 -14.54
N VAL A 632 9.33 -36.50 -14.78
CA VAL A 632 8.30 -36.52 -13.74
C VAL A 632 8.34 -37.86 -13.02
N GLU A 633 8.78 -37.84 -11.76
CA GLU A 633 8.99 -39.04 -10.92
C GLU A 633 7.89 -39.20 -9.85
N PHE A 634 6.63 -38.99 -10.23
CA PHE A 634 5.49 -39.29 -9.36
C PHE A 634 4.33 -39.87 -10.16
N ASP A 635 3.53 -40.71 -9.50
CA ASP A 635 2.31 -41.25 -10.09
C ASP A 635 1.17 -40.22 -10.00
N GLN A 636 0.29 -40.26 -10.98
CA GLN A 636 -0.87 -39.39 -11.06
C GLN A 636 -2.05 -40.15 -11.62
N TYR A 637 -3.23 -39.80 -11.15
CA TYR A 637 -4.47 -40.50 -11.44
C TYR A 637 -5.57 -39.49 -11.77
N GLY A 638 -6.47 -39.84 -12.66
CA GLY A 638 -7.63 -39.02 -12.95
C GLY A 638 -8.78 -39.86 -13.49
N GLY A 639 -9.96 -39.64 -12.93
CA GLY A 639 -11.11 -40.49 -13.18
C GLY A 639 -12.38 -39.95 -12.54
N TYR A 640 -13.42 -40.76 -12.56
CA TYR A 640 -14.75 -40.41 -12.08
C TYR A 640 -15.19 -41.33 -10.96
N VAL A 641 -15.74 -40.74 -9.90
CA VAL A 641 -16.46 -41.48 -8.86
C VAL A 641 -17.94 -41.12 -8.94
N THR A 642 -18.79 -42.14 -9.11
CA THR A 642 -20.24 -41.95 -9.16
C THR A 642 -20.78 -41.80 -7.74
N VAL A 643 -21.31 -40.61 -7.41
CA VAL A 643 -21.82 -40.25 -6.08
C VAL A 643 -23.34 -40.38 -5.97
N ASP A 644 -24.04 -40.43 -7.11
CA ASP A 644 -25.48 -40.70 -7.18
C ASP A 644 -25.78 -41.49 -8.45
N GLU A 645 -25.87 -42.82 -8.33
CA GLU A 645 -26.18 -43.70 -9.46
C GLU A 645 -27.55 -43.41 -10.08
N LYS A 646 -28.54 -42.99 -9.27
CA LYS A 646 -29.91 -42.75 -9.74
C LYS A 646 -29.96 -41.60 -10.72
N ASN A 647 -29.22 -40.53 -10.43
CA ASN A 647 -29.15 -39.35 -11.28
C ASN A 647 -27.93 -39.34 -12.20
N GLY A 648 -27.11 -40.40 -12.16
CA GLY A 648 -25.85 -40.48 -12.90
C GLY A 648 -24.89 -39.35 -12.56
N ARG A 649 -24.90 -38.88 -11.30
CA ARG A 649 -24.02 -37.80 -10.84
C ARG A 649 -22.66 -38.38 -10.51
N ALA A 650 -21.63 -37.88 -11.18
CA ALA A 650 -20.26 -38.31 -11.00
C ALA A 650 -19.33 -37.10 -10.84
N LEU A 651 -18.39 -37.22 -9.90
CA LEU A 651 -17.37 -36.20 -9.67
C LEU A 651 -16.04 -36.66 -10.28
N PHE A 652 -15.42 -35.76 -11.04
CA PHE A 652 -14.09 -35.93 -11.57
C PHE A 652 -13.05 -35.57 -10.50
N TYR A 653 -11.98 -36.35 -10.45
CA TYR A 653 -10.83 -36.06 -9.62
C TYR A 653 -9.52 -36.13 -10.40
N TYR A 654 -8.53 -35.40 -9.90
CA TYR A 654 -7.13 -35.54 -10.28
C TYR A 654 -6.30 -35.71 -9.02
N LEU A 655 -5.55 -36.79 -8.91
CA LEU A 655 -4.65 -37.09 -7.81
C LEU A 655 -3.21 -37.02 -8.31
N ALA A 656 -2.38 -36.20 -7.66
CA ALA A 656 -0.94 -36.21 -7.84
C ALA A 656 -0.29 -36.77 -6.56
N GLU A 657 0.39 -37.91 -6.67
CA GLU A 657 1.12 -38.48 -5.55
C GLU A 657 2.39 -37.68 -5.24
N ALA A 658 2.93 -37.90 -4.04
CA ALA A 658 4.21 -37.34 -3.67
C ALA A 658 5.36 -38.00 -4.46
N PRO A 659 6.36 -37.25 -4.95
CA PRO A 659 7.49 -37.84 -5.67
C PRO A 659 8.32 -38.83 -4.85
N GLN A 660 8.30 -38.71 -3.53
CA GLN A 660 9.06 -39.57 -2.63
C GLN A 660 8.16 -40.08 -1.51
N ASP A 661 8.28 -41.38 -1.23
CA ASP A 661 7.58 -42.07 -0.13
C ASP A 661 6.06 -41.85 -0.09
N ALA A 662 5.40 -41.78 -1.25
CA ALA A 662 3.97 -41.49 -1.40
C ALA A 662 3.07 -42.29 -0.46
N SER A 663 3.37 -43.58 -0.24
CA SER A 663 2.60 -44.47 0.65
C SER A 663 2.62 -44.06 2.13
N SER A 664 3.61 -43.26 2.55
CA SER A 664 3.76 -42.76 3.92
C SER A 664 3.28 -41.32 4.11
N LYS A 665 3.10 -40.58 3.01
CA LYS A 665 2.71 -39.16 3.01
C LYS A 665 1.19 -39.01 3.21
N PRO A 666 0.73 -37.93 3.86
CA PRO A 666 -0.68 -37.68 4.08
C PRO A 666 -1.42 -37.45 2.75
N LEU A 667 -2.71 -37.78 2.70
CA LEU A 667 -3.62 -37.40 1.62
C LEU A 667 -4.24 -36.03 1.94
N LEU A 668 -4.11 -35.08 1.03
CA LEU A 668 -4.70 -33.74 1.11
C LEU A 668 -5.78 -33.60 0.05
N LEU A 669 -7.03 -33.39 0.48
CA LEU A 669 -8.12 -33.01 -0.41
C LEU A 669 -8.08 -31.49 -0.64
N TRP A 670 -8.01 -31.08 -1.90
CA TRP A 670 -8.13 -29.69 -2.32
C TRP A 670 -9.48 -29.43 -2.98
N LEU A 671 -10.18 -28.43 -2.45
CA LEU A 671 -11.42 -27.88 -2.99
C LEU A 671 -11.21 -26.40 -3.30
N ASN A 672 -11.40 -26.00 -4.55
CA ASN A 672 -11.18 -24.61 -4.94
C ASN A 672 -12.28 -23.68 -4.42
N GLY A 673 -11.87 -22.51 -3.94
CA GLY A 673 -12.80 -21.48 -3.47
C GLY A 673 -13.60 -20.83 -4.62
N GLY A 674 -14.85 -20.48 -4.31
CA GLY A 674 -15.83 -19.93 -5.24
C GLY A 674 -16.81 -21.00 -5.75
N PRO A 675 -18.14 -20.82 -5.61
CA PRO A 675 -19.11 -21.77 -6.14
C PRO A 675 -18.88 -21.98 -7.63
N GLY A 676 -18.59 -23.22 -8.03
CA GLY A 676 -18.38 -23.54 -9.44
C GLY A 676 -16.92 -23.52 -9.93
N CYS A 677 -15.94 -23.19 -9.07
CA CYS A 677 -14.55 -23.10 -9.47
C CYS A 677 -13.88 -24.48 -9.58
N SER A 678 -13.18 -24.73 -10.69
CA SER A 678 -12.48 -25.99 -10.92
C SER A 678 -11.23 -26.13 -10.03
N SER A 679 -11.17 -27.23 -9.26
CA SER A 679 -9.98 -27.63 -8.51
C SER A 679 -8.84 -28.10 -9.40
N LEU A 680 -9.14 -28.65 -10.58
CA LEU A 680 -8.12 -29.01 -11.57
C LEU A 680 -7.55 -27.74 -12.23
N GLY A 681 -8.42 -26.89 -12.78
CA GLY A 681 -8.04 -25.70 -13.53
C GLY A 681 -7.36 -24.63 -12.66
N TYR A 682 -7.95 -24.26 -11.53
CA TYR A 682 -7.38 -23.23 -10.65
C TYR A 682 -6.40 -23.85 -9.64
N GLY A 683 -6.83 -24.83 -8.85
CA GLY A 683 -6.00 -25.47 -7.84
C GLY A 683 -4.75 -26.15 -8.41
N ALA A 684 -4.94 -27.16 -9.26
CA ALA A 684 -3.84 -27.99 -9.75
C ALA A 684 -2.96 -27.24 -10.78
N MET A 685 -3.58 -26.53 -11.74
CA MET A 685 -2.85 -25.98 -12.89
C MET A 685 -2.41 -24.52 -12.73
N LEU A 686 -2.95 -23.76 -11.77
CA LEU A 686 -2.57 -22.36 -11.55
C LEU A 686 -1.96 -22.09 -10.17
N GLU A 687 -2.40 -22.77 -9.11
CA GLU A 687 -2.04 -22.41 -7.73
C GLU A 687 -1.00 -23.33 -7.07
N LEU A 688 -1.29 -24.61 -6.86
CA LEU A 688 -0.48 -25.47 -5.97
C LEU A 688 -0.15 -26.86 -6.52
N GLY A 689 -0.76 -27.27 -7.63
CA GLY A 689 -0.45 -28.57 -8.22
C GLY A 689 0.93 -28.62 -8.89
N PRO A 690 1.31 -29.82 -9.40
CA PRO A 690 2.65 -30.12 -9.89
C PRO A 690 3.05 -29.36 -11.16
N PHE A 691 2.09 -28.83 -11.91
CA PHE A 691 2.34 -28.25 -13.23
C PHE A 691 1.79 -26.83 -13.36
N ARG A 692 2.36 -26.08 -14.32
CA ARG A 692 1.82 -24.82 -14.83
C ARG A 692 1.70 -24.89 -16.35
N VAL A 693 0.59 -24.40 -16.87
CA VAL A 693 0.39 -24.23 -18.31
C VAL A 693 1.28 -23.09 -18.81
N ASN A 694 2.05 -23.34 -19.87
CA ASN A 694 2.89 -22.33 -20.50
C ASN A 694 2.07 -21.42 -21.42
N ASN A 695 2.64 -20.27 -21.78
CA ASN A 695 1.99 -19.26 -22.63
C ASN A 695 1.73 -19.74 -24.07
N ASP A 696 2.30 -20.87 -24.48
CA ASP A 696 1.99 -21.52 -25.75
C ASP A 696 0.66 -22.29 -25.75
N ASN A 697 0.00 -22.37 -24.58
CA ASN A 697 -1.24 -23.11 -24.31
C ASN A 697 -1.16 -24.61 -24.65
N ARG A 698 0.05 -25.17 -24.73
CA ARG A 698 0.29 -26.54 -25.19
C ARG A 698 1.21 -27.32 -24.27
N THR A 699 2.21 -26.65 -23.69
CA THR A 699 3.21 -27.31 -22.85
C THR A 699 3.00 -26.97 -21.37
N LEU A 700 3.50 -27.86 -20.53
CA LEU A 700 3.51 -27.73 -19.08
C LEU A 700 4.94 -27.48 -18.61
N ARG A 701 5.07 -26.78 -17.48
CA ARG A 701 6.33 -26.70 -16.72
C ARG A 701 6.11 -27.16 -15.29
N ILE A 702 7.15 -27.74 -14.69
CA ILE A 702 7.13 -28.19 -13.30
C ILE A 702 6.97 -26.98 -12.38
N ASN A 703 6.03 -27.08 -11.44
CA ASN A 703 5.92 -26.19 -10.31
C ASN A 703 6.84 -26.69 -9.18
N LYS A 704 8.00 -26.05 -9.02
CA LYS A 704 8.94 -26.38 -7.94
C LYS A 704 8.37 -26.19 -6.52
N TYR A 705 7.26 -25.47 -6.38
CA TYR A 705 6.57 -25.22 -5.10
C TYR A 705 5.25 -25.98 -5.01
N ALA A 706 5.13 -27.10 -5.72
CA ALA A 706 3.91 -27.88 -5.69
C ALA A 706 3.69 -28.54 -4.34
N TRP A 707 2.45 -28.55 -3.86
CA TRP A 707 2.11 -29.16 -2.57
C TRP A 707 2.26 -30.67 -2.59
N ASN A 708 2.27 -31.30 -3.78
CA ASN A 708 2.55 -32.72 -3.86
C ASN A 708 4.01 -33.07 -3.48
N ASN A 709 4.90 -32.09 -3.33
CA ASN A 709 6.21 -32.35 -2.72
C ASN A 709 6.10 -32.80 -1.24
N GLU A 710 5.00 -32.47 -0.55
CA GLU A 710 4.82 -32.75 0.88
C GLU A 710 3.65 -33.68 1.21
N ALA A 711 2.74 -33.93 0.26
CA ALA A 711 1.53 -34.75 0.44
C ALA A 711 1.10 -35.42 -0.87
N ASN A 712 0.22 -36.42 -0.81
CA ASN A 712 -0.57 -36.82 -1.98
C ASN A 712 -1.72 -35.83 -2.11
N VAL A 713 -1.90 -35.17 -3.25
CA VAL A 713 -2.89 -34.10 -3.39
C VAL A 713 -4.01 -34.51 -4.34
N LEU A 714 -5.22 -34.59 -3.80
CA LEU A 714 -6.45 -34.90 -4.51
C LEU A 714 -7.21 -33.61 -4.82
N PHE A 715 -7.32 -33.28 -6.10
CA PHE A 715 -8.11 -32.16 -6.60
C PHE A 715 -9.48 -32.68 -7.02
N LEU A 716 -10.53 -32.31 -6.29
CA LEU A 716 -11.89 -32.74 -6.57
C LEU A 716 -12.67 -31.64 -7.28
N GLU A 717 -13.23 -31.94 -8.44
CA GLU A 717 -14.12 -31.01 -9.14
C GLU A 717 -15.54 -31.14 -8.58
N SER A 718 -15.97 -30.14 -7.82
CA SER A 718 -17.25 -30.17 -7.12
C SER A 718 -17.85 -28.76 -7.06
N PRO A 719 -19.18 -28.59 -7.17
CA PRO A 719 -20.19 -29.64 -7.39
C PRO A 719 -20.20 -30.21 -8.83
N ALA A 720 -21.12 -31.15 -9.09
CA ALA A 720 -21.41 -31.58 -10.46
C ALA A 720 -21.72 -30.38 -11.37
N GLY A 721 -21.12 -30.35 -12.57
CA GLY A 721 -21.15 -29.20 -13.48
C GLY A 721 -19.89 -28.34 -13.43
N VAL A 722 -19.01 -28.57 -12.45
CA VAL A 722 -17.68 -27.96 -12.39
C VAL A 722 -16.68 -28.80 -13.15
N GLY A 723 -15.96 -28.16 -14.07
CA GLY A 723 -14.95 -28.80 -14.90
C GLY A 723 -15.52 -30.01 -15.65
N TYR A 724 -14.99 -31.18 -15.35
CA TYR A 724 -15.38 -32.45 -15.94
C TYR A 724 -16.47 -33.20 -15.16
N SER A 725 -16.79 -32.80 -13.93
CA SER A 725 -17.86 -33.40 -13.13
C SER A 725 -19.24 -33.15 -13.75
N TYR A 726 -20.13 -34.14 -13.72
CA TYR A 726 -21.42 -34.06 -14.43
C TYR A 726 -22.57 -34.74 -13.68
N SER A 727 -23.80 -34.45 -14.11
CA SER A 727 -25.02 -35.18 -13.75
C SER A 727 -25.87 -35.36 -15.00
N ASN A 728 -26.62 -36.48 -15.07
CA ASN A 728 -27.57 -36.70 -16.16
C ASN A 728 -28.90 -35.96 -15.94
N THR A 729 -29.08 -35.32 -14.78
CA THR A 729 -30.31 -34.62 -14.41
C THR A 729 -30.08 -33.11 -14.35
N THR A 730 -30.81 -32.33 -15.15
CA THR A 730 -30.64 -30.86 -15.23
C THR A 730 -30.89 -30.15 -13.89
N SER A 731 -31.83 -30.64 -13.08
CA SER A 731 -32.12 -30.06 -11.76
C SER A 731 -30.94 -30.15 -10.80
N ASP A 732 -29.98 -31.06 -11.00
CA ASP A 732 -28.79 -31.13 -10.15
C ASP A 732 -27.89 -29.89 -10.29
N TYR A 733 -27.93 -29.23 -11.45
CA TYR A 733 -27.21 -27.98 -11.67
C TYR A 733 -27.94 -26.80 -11.03
N ASP A 734 -29.28 -26.80 -11.08
CA ASP A 734 -30.12 -25.71 -10.59
C ASP A 734 -30.38 -25.76 -9.06
N GLU A 735 -30.33 -26.96 -8.47
CA GLU A 735 -30.59 -27.22 -7.04
C GLU A 735 -29.30 -27.48 -6.24
N SER A 736 -28.13 -27.19 -6.82
CA SER A 736 -26.85 -27.30 -6.12
C SER A 736 -26.74 -26.26 -4.99
N GLY A 737 -26.13 -26.66 -3.88
CA GLY A 737 -25.95 -25.81 -2.70
C GLY A 737 -25.06 -26.49 -1.67
N ASP A 738 -24.60 -25.74 -0.67
CA ASP A 738 -23.53 -26.16 0.25
C ASP A 738 -23.76 -27.55 0.86
N ALA A 739 -25.00 -27.86 1.26
CA ALA A 739 -25.35 -29.15 1.86
C ALA A 739 -25.19 -30.33 0.89
N LYS A 740 -25.68 -30.20 -0.35
CA LYS A 740 -25.61 -31.25 -1.37
C LYS A 740 -24.18 -31.44 -1.87
N THR A 741 -23.46 -30.35 -2.07
CA THR A 741 -22.03 -30.37 -2.43
C THR A 741 -21.19 -31.07 -1.35
N ALA A 742 -21.48 -30.83 -0.07
CA ALA A 742 -20.83 -31.51 1.04
C ALA A 742 -21.18 -33.00 1.12
N GLU A 743 -22.44 -33.37 0.88
CA GLU A 743 -22.89 -34.76 0.83
C GLU A 743 -22.20 -35.52 -0.31
N ASP A 744 -22.16 -34.96 -1.52
CA ASP A 744 -21.50 -35.58 -2.67
C ASP A 744 -19.99 -35.75 -2.43
N ALA A 745 -19.33 -34.75 -1.83
CA ALA A 745 -17.91 -34.86 -1.47
C ALA A 745 -17.66 -35.92 -0.39
N TYR A 746 -18.59 -36.09 0.57
CA TYR A 746 -18.51 -37.14 1.57
C TYR A 746 -18.68 -38.54 0.96
N ILE A 747 -19.67 -38.70 0.07
CA ILE A 747 -19.89 -39.97 -0.65
C ILE A 747 -18.65 -40.29 -1.48
N PHE A 748 -18.12 -39.32 -2.22
CA PHE A 748 -16.87 -39.46 -2.99
C PHE A 748 -15.72 -40.03 -2.13
N LEU A 749 -15.51 -39.49 -0.92
CA LEU A 749 -14.41 -39.93 -0.05
C LEU A 749 -14.66 -41.28 0.64
N SER A 750 -15.90 -41.74 0.64
CA SER A 750 -16.30 -42.99 1.31
C SER A 750 -16.29 -44.20 0.37
N LEU A 751 -16.24 -43.94 -0.94
CA LEU A 751 -16.10 -44.91 -2.03
C LEU A 751 -14.63 -45.01 -2.44
#